data_AF-A0A7C1SLL3-F1
#
_entry.id   AF-A0A7C1SLL3-F1
#
_cell.length_a   1.000
_cell.length_b   1.000
_cell.length_c   1.000
_cell.angle_alpha   90.00
_cell.angle_beta   90.00
_cell.angle_gamma   90.00
#
_symmetry.space_group_name_H-M   'P 1'
#
loop_
_entity.id
_entity.type
_entity.pdbx_description
1 polymer ?
#
loop_
_entity_poly.entity_id
_entity_poly.type
_entity_poly.pdbx_seq_one_letter_code
_entity_poly.pdbx_strand_id
1 'polypeptide(L)'
;MHFGNPIHALKEIYESVLAGLNGQKAAAFAFTGSVGKIISEMKKCPFYFDTIAIPAGVNIIAPWASYIVHIGAKDPYFFERESDGEGLERSYISDHGTGSKCGGGSGILINKQVRRFFAEDFPVKLEISPNGDEGKKERLRRANRKKLQQQIENIHKKAQQEIAGSTKELDVGGRCGVIIQSDMIHMQNSGEQILNILNGMYVRIVRNYKSDVVGTRHLDKNKRTVATGGVFLNNYLIQLFSEQLGINLEQAPHAEKVGAVGAALKALEEGKESVFSADGLEEIIEAQKKEIQFAPPLSSAFDRVHFYPEKEMVTATEKGLIIYQELKNVTEVVIGVDGGSTTTKALIAAVSDLSIIAEICLDTDGKPLETAQKIFTEIRAHLGEKLTIKGIAYTGSSGEFYYKLFTDFNRYPGLPGADLVKDEITCHARGVKHYNSDVDTIFECGGQDAKFTVFNRDGTVRKAKMNLCCMAGTGQSMKNMLDMLGFNYDSFSNYALAAKRTPITDEFCAIFTEAGILKLLALGFPKEEIAAATAYGFMGGYANKFVGNESFGEFASAQGGPFKGNSCLAALALHTGIEIHAFPHRQLFGALGAAIVVYDEIRKVESSGGKTVVRFRGLNLADVKYEKRVENCSVFIKNSCGLRDCRLQIYKIDEDEIFSGGLCPKGNIETSGDRAPNYVELYKKLLNKEIALYAGKVSEIKDTDKPRVLIPRTLSFLNEKGVFFCALYTQLGFNVVVSPESDDDIVNLGFACSNSESCYPAKLQNGHVSYLKSYLRSGKDKMLLVNFIGSEKKMEKTCPYIAAAGFVAKDALNLKDEDVLLPVLYFEDPDYKREDSLYKDLNRLFKKAKGFPRISKKRIRKAVEYADKAQESFKERIYARGSAIVERLKKKGKKVFIGIGRGYTLFDDKASSKIHELFMSYGLHFVPSYFLKRPAYDITNIAHHTYWFQAKEMILYNLLVA
;
A
#
# COMPACT_ATOMS: atom_id res chain seq x y z
N MET A 1 7.20 27.43 10.89
CA MET A 1 7.55 26.62 9.69
C MET A 1 7.97 27.53 8.54
N HIS A 2 8.73 27.03 7.56
CA HIS A 2 9.23 27.86 6.44
C HIS A 2 8.31 27.87 5.19
N PHE A 3 7.30 27.00 5.11
CA PHE A 3 6.31 26.91 4.01
C PHE A 3 6.93 26.93 2.60
N GLY A 4 7.90 26.04 2.35
CA GLY A 4 8.57 25.95 1.05
C GLY A 4 9.60 27.04 0.77
N ASN A 5 9.83 27.98 1.70
CA ASN A 5 10.81 29.04 1.54
C ASN A 5 11.81 29.09 2.72
N PRO A 6 12.75 28.12 2.80
CA PRO A 6 13.67 27.97 3.94
C PRO A 6 14.69 29.10 4.04
N ILE A 7 15.17 29.64 2.91
CA ILE A 7 16.23 30.67 2.89
C ILE A 7 15.74 31.99 3.49
N HIS A 8 14.58 32.49 3.05
CA HIS A 8 14.02 33.72 3.62
C HIS A 8 13.58 33.52 5.08
N ALA A 9 13.09 32.32 5.42
CA ALA A 9 12.76 32.00 6.81
C ALA A 9 14.01 32.01 7.70
N LEU A 10 15.15 31.53 7.21
CA LEU A 10 16.42 31.59 7.94
C LEU A 10 16.88 33.04 8.15
N LYS A 11 16.81 33.88 7.12
CA LYS A 11 17.12 35.32 7.25
C LYS A 11 16.28 35.98 8.35
N GLU A 12 14.98 35.71 8.35
CA GLU A 12 14.06 36.22 9.38
C GLU A 12 14.39 35.71 10.80
N ILE A 13 14.73 34.43 10.93
CA ILE A 13 15.14 33.85 12.21
C ILE A 13 16.45 34.48 12.67
N TYR A 14 17.43 34.65 11.78
CA TYR A 14 18.71 35.28 12.08
C TYR A 14 18.53 36.71 12.61
N GLU A 15 17.76 37.54 11.90
CA GLU A 15 17.44 38.90 12.35
C GLU A 15 16.73 38.90 13.71
N SER A 16 15.78 37.99 13.92
CA SER A 16 15.05 37.87 15.18
C SER A 16 15.96 37.44 16.33
N VAL A 17 16.92 36.55 16.09
CA VAL A 17 17.91 36.11 17.09
C VAL A 17 18.83 37.27 17.45
N LEU A 18 19.37 38.00 16.46
CA LEU A 18 20.22 39.16 16.71
C LEU A 18 19.49 40.26 17.51
N ALA A 19 18.23 40.53 17.17
CA ALA A 19 17.41 41.48 17.93
C ALA A 19 17.23 41.03 19.39
N GLY A 20 17.08 39.73 19.63
CA GLY A 20 16.93 39.15 20.98
C GLY A 20 18.20 39.15 21.82
N LEU A 21 19.39 39.26 21.21
CA LEU A 21 20.67 39.30 21.92
C LEU A 21 20.96 40.65 22.59
N ASN A 22 20.12 41.69 22.39
CA ASN A 22 20.24 43.01 23.04
C ASN A 22 21.66 43.62 22.97
N GLY A 23 22.36 43.45 21.84
CA GLY A 23 23.72 43.95 21.64
C GLY A 23 24.86 42.98 22.03
N GLN A 24 24.54 41.81 22.58
CA GLN A 24 25.51 40.73 22.76
C GLN A 24 25.89 40.10 21.40
N LYS A 25 27.14 39.65 21.27
CA LYS A 25 27.61 38.92 20.08
C LYS A 25 27.42 37.42 20.26
N ALA A 26 26.90 36.75 19.23
CA ALA A 26 26.90 35.30 19.19
C ALA A 26 28.34 34.78 19.00
N ALA A 27 28.78 33.86 19.87
CA ALA A 27 30.10 33.24 19.79
C ALA A 27 30.23 32.25 18.61
N ALA A 28 29.14 31.56 18.28
CA ALA A 28 29.09 30.58 17.21
C ALA A 28 27.68 30.44 16.64
N PHE A 29 27.58 30.08 15.36
CA PHE A 29 26.35 29.63 14.71
C PHE A 29 26.54 28.21 14.19
N ALA A 30 25.63 27.31 14.53
CA ALA A 30 25.68 25.92 14.08
C ALA A 30 24.35 25.50 13.46
N PHE A 31 24.43 24.52 12.56
CA PHE A 31 23.28 24.05 11.79
C PHE A 31 23.03 22.56 11.98
N THR A 32 21.76 22.16 11.89
CA THR A 32 21.30 20.78 11.76
C THR A 32 20.20 20.70 10.70
N GLY A 33 19.79 19.49 10.34
CA GLY A 33 18.74 19.23 9.36
C GLY A 33 19.17 19.36 7.89
N SER A 34 18.27 19.00 6.98
CA SER A 34 18.59 18.78 5.56
C SER A 34 19.11 20.02 4.82
N VAL A 35 18.48 21.18 5.00
CA VAL A 35 18.92 22.44 4.38
C VAL A 35 20.11 23.05 5.13
N GLY A 36 20.21 22.79 6.45
CA GLY A 36 21.28 23.31 7.29
C GLY A 36 22.67 22.87 6.86
N LYS A 37 22.82 21.65 6.34
CA LYS A 37 24.09 21.13 5.83
C LYS A 37 24.69 22.01 4.74
N ILE A 38 23.85 22.36 3.76
CA ILE A 38 24.23 23.15 2.59
C ILE A 38 24.66 24.56 3.03
N ILE A 39 23.88 25.17 3.92
CA ILE A 39 24.18 26.52 4.43
C ILE A 39 25.49 26.51 5.22
N SER A 40 25.68 25.50 6.07
CA SER A 40 26.90 25.32 6.86
C SER A 40 28.15 25.24 5.98
N GLU A 41 28.14 24.41 4.94
CA GLU A 41 29.30 24.20 4.06
C GLU A 41 29.72 25.51 3.38
N MET A 42 28.77 26.29 2.88
CA MET A 42 29.07 27.55 2.18
C MET A 42 29.41 28.71 3.11
N LYS A 43 28.77 28.81 4.28
CA LYS A 43 29.06 29.85 5.27
C LYS A 43 30.18 29.47 6.24
N LYS A 44 30.78 28.30 6.07
CA LYS A 44 31.83 27.74 6.93
C LYS A 44 31.41 27.69 8.40
N CYS A 45 30.13 27.43 8.66
CA CYS A 45 29.59 27.21 9.99
C CYS A 45 29.61 25.70 10.30
N PRO A 46 29.70 25.27 11.57
CA PRO A 46 29.55 23.87 11.94
C PRO A 46 28.20 23.27 11.54
N PHE A 47 28.20 22.01 11.10
CA PHE A 47 27.01 21.20 10.88
C PHE A 47 27.07 19.93 11.70
N TYR A 48 25.95 19.62 12.36
CA TYR A 48 25.78 18.38 13.10
C TYR A 48 24.57 17.64 12.56
N PHE A 49 24.69 16.33 12.37
CA PHE A 49 23.56 15.49 12.00
C PHE A 49 22.55 15.40 13.15
N ASP A 50 21.28 15.19 12.84
CA ASP A 50 20.21 15.06 13.85
C ASP A 50 20.51 13.95 14.87
N THR A 51 21.21 12.88 14.47
CA THR A 51 21.67 11.79 15.34
C THR A 51 22.65 12.23 16.43
N ILE A 52 23.29 13.38 16.26
CA ILE A 52 24.20 13.99 17.24
C ILE A 52 23.49 15.15 17.95
N ALA A 53 22.84 16.02 17.17
CA ALA A 53 22.23 17.24 17.67
C ALA A 53 21.02 16.98 18.58
N ILE A 54 20.18 15.98 18.28
CA ILE A 54 19.01 15.68 19.13
C ILE A 54 19.46 15.16 20.52
N PRO A 55 20.31 14.13 20.65
CA PRO A 55 20.81 13.69 21.95
C PRO A 55 21.53 14.80 22.73
N ALA A 56 22.39 15.58 22.07
CA ALA A 56 23.09 16.70 22.71
C ALA A 56 22.11 17.76 23.25
N GLY A 57 21.04 18.06 22.52
CA GLY A 57 19.99 18.97 23.00
C GLY A 57 19.22 18.41 24.19
N VAL A 58 18.96 17.10 24.21
CA VAL A 58 18.31 16.42 25.36
C VAL A 58 19.19 16.47 26.60
N ASN A 59 20.53 16.42 26.48
CA ASN A 59 21.43 16.56 27.64
C ASN A 59 21.17 17.86 28.43
N ILE A 60 20.73 18.92 27.76
CA ILE A 60 20.39 20.20 28.40
C ILE A 60 18.92 20.25 28.82
N ILE A 61 18.01 19.85 27.93
CA ILE A 61 16.57 20.04 28.13
C ILE A 61 15.96 19.00 29.07
N ALA A 62 16.44 17.76 29.01
CA ALA A 62 15.95 16.64 29.81
C ALA A 62 17.11 15.68 30.16
N PRO A 63 18.10 16.13 30.98
CA PRO A 63 19.28 15.34 31.32
C PRO A 63 18.91 13.98 31.93
N TRP A 64 17.80 13.90 32.67
CA TRP A 64 17.30 12.71 33.36
C TRP A 64 16.79 11.58 32.44
N ALA A 65 16.61 11.82 31.14
CA ALA A 65 15.97 10.87 30.24
C ALA A 65 16.96 9.80 29.72
N SER A 66 16.69 8.53 30.00
CA SER A 66 17.47 7.42 29.45
C SER A 66 17.05 7.06 28.02
N TYR A 67 15.81 7.31 27.66
CA TYR A 67 15.31 7.11 26.30
C TYR A 67 14.85 8.41 25.68
N ILE A 68 15.10 8.57 24.39
CA ILE A 68 14.62 9.69 23.58
C ILE A 68 13.72 9.13 22.48
N VAL A 69 12.46 9.56 22.48
CA VAL A 69 11.51 9.32 21.39
C VAL A 69 11.37 10.64 20.64
N HIS A 70 11.85 10.69 19.40
CA HIS A 70 11.83 11.89 18.57
C HIS A 70 10.99 11.69 17.31
N ILE A 71 10.08 12.62 17.02
CA ILE A 71 9.39 12.67 15.72
C ILE A 71 9.39 14.10 15.18
N GLY A 72 10.24 14.29 14.17
CA GLY A 72 10.28 15.50 13.36
C GLY A 72 9.24 15.50 12.23
N ALA A 73 9.37 16.46 11.32
CA ALA A 73 8.51 16.51 10.13
C ALA A 73 8.72 15.27 9.25
N LYS A 74 9.98 14.89 9.00
CA LYS A 74 10.34 13.82 8.07
C LYS A 74 10.82 12.56 8.77
N ASP A 75 11.79 12.71 9.67
CA ASP A 75 12.54 11.57 10.21
C ASP A 75 12.21 11.36 11.69
N PRO A 76 11.71 10.17 12.07
CA PRO A 76 11.58 9.77 13.47
C PRO A 76 12.86 9.06 13.96
N TYR A 77 13.21 9.26 15.23
CA TYR A 77 14.39 8.66 15.85
C TYR A 77 14.09 8.14 17.25
N PHE A 78 14.73 7.02 17.60
CA PHE A 78 14.84 6.52 18.96
C PHE A 78 16.31 6.53 19.38
N PHE A 79 16.60 6.94 20.61
CA PHE A 79 17.93 6.84 21.19
C PHE A 79 17.86 6.25 22.59
N GLU A 80 18.79 5.35 22.90
CA GLU A 80 19.10 4.90 24.25
C GLU A 80 20.38 5.58 24.75
N ARG A 81 20.30 6.16 25.95
CA ARG A 81 21.39 6.85 26.64
C ARG A 81 21.81 6.02 27.85
N GLU A 82 23.12 5.84 27.98
CA GLU A 82 23.76 5.24 29.14
C GLU A 82 24.76 6.22 29.76
N SER A 83 25.09 5.98 31.03
CA SER A 83 26.05 6.76 31.80
C SER A 83 27.02 5.81 32.50
N ASP A 84 28.27 6.24 32.60
CA ASP A 84 29.41 5.55 33.20
C ASP A 84 29.48 5.69 34.73
N GLY A 85 28.37 6.10 35.37
CA GLY A 85 28.22 6.13 36.83
C GLY A 85 28.23 7.52 37.47
N GLU A 86 28.50 8.59 36.70
CA GLU A 86 28.44 10.00 37.15
C GLU A 86 27.09 10.68 36.86
N GLY A 87 26.06 9.93 36.47
CA GLY A 87 24.77 10.46 36.04
C GLY A 87 24.72 10.81 34.54
N LEU A 88 23.53 11.07 34.01
CA LEU A 88 23.31 11.25 32.56
C LEU A 88 23.87 12.58 31.98
N GLU A 89 24.48 13.42 32.80
CA GLU A 89 25.17 14.65 32.36
C GLU A 89 26.38 14.35 31.45
N ARG A 90 27.04 13.21 31.67
CA ARG A 90 27.99 12.59 30.73
C ARG A 90 27.39 11.27 30.26
N SER A 91 26.54 11.34 29.23
CA SER A 91 25.94 10.16 28.61
C SER A 91 26.38 9.98 27.18
N TYR A 92 26.46 8.72 26.76
CA TYR A 92 26.67 8.34 25.37
C TYR A 92 25.45 7.58 24.84
N ILE A 93 25.33 7.53 23.52
CA ILE A 93 24.28 6.76 22.85
C ILE A 93 24.73 5.31 22.75
N SER A 94 24.14 4.41 23.52
CA SER A 94 24.43 2.97 23.47
C SER A 94 23.72 2.29 22.29
N ASP A 95 22.54 2.80 21.91
CA ASP A 95 21.75 2.28 20.79
C ASP A 95 20.88 3.40 20.17
N HIS A 96 20.58 3.29 18.87
CA HIS A 96 19.66 4.19 18.19
C HIS A 96 18.91 3.52 17.03
N GLY A 97 17.72 4.04 16.73
CA GLY A 97 16.89 3.63 15.60
C GLY A 97 16.37 4.83 14.83
N THR A 98 16.14 4.67 13.53
CA THR A 98 15.54 5.70 12.68
C THR A 98 14.52 5.08 11.74
N GLY A 99 13.47 5.83 11.43
CA GLY A 99 12.37 5.33 10.60
C GLY A 99 12.70 5.25 9.11
N SER A 100 11.88 4.49 8.38
CA SER A 100 11.96 4.47 6.92
C SER A 100 11.50 5.80 6.31
N LYS A 101 12.10 6.21 5.18
CA LYS A 101 11.84 7.50 4.51
C LYS A 101 10.41 7.67 3.94
N CYS A 102 9.51 6.68 4.10
CA CYS A 102 8.20 6.66 3.45
C CYS A 102 7.09 7.46 4.16
N GLY A 103 7.45 8.24 5.18
CA GLY A 103 6.59 9.27 5.81
C GLY A 103 5.41 8.76 6.64
N GLY A 104 5.07 7.47 6.60
CA GLY A 104 3.91 6.92 7.31
C GLY A 104 4.04 6.78 8.83
N GLY A 105 5.20 7.12 9.37
CA GLY A 105 5.45 7.31 10.81
C GLY A 105 5.96 8.71 11.16
N SER A 106 5.70 9.72 10.32
CA SER A 106 6.29 11.07 10.43
C SER A 106 5.25 12.18 10.60
N GLY A 107 5.69 13.36 11.01
CA GLY A 107 4.84 14.55 11.13
C GLY A 107 4.25 15.05 9.81
N ILE A 108 4.87 14.76 8.65
CA ILE A 108 4.34 15.12 7.32
C ILE A 108 2.98 14.48 7.08
N LEU A 109 2.81 13.19 7.41
CA LEU A 109 1.54 12.50 7.22
C LEU A 109 0.45 13.16 8.06
N ILE A 110 0.71 13.40 9.36
CA ILE A 110 -0.22 14.07 10.26
C ILE A 110 -0.64 15.41 9.66
N ASN A 111 0.34 16.26 9.34
CA ASN A 111 0.09 17.60 8.82
C ASN A 111 -0.72 17.58 7.52
N LYS A 112 -0.45 16.64 6.62
CA LYS A 112 -1.18 16.48 5.35
C LYS A 112 -2.64 16.09 5.58
N GLN A 113 -2.90 15.12 6.47
CA GLN A 113 -4.26 14.63 6.70
C GLN A 113 -5.10 15.61 7.53
N VAL A 114 -4.56 16.26 8.56
CA VAL A 114 -5.32 17.25 9.34
C VAL A 114 -5.66 18.49 8.50
N ARG A 115 -4.76 18.91 7.60
CA ARG A 115 -5.07 19.96 6.61
C ARG A 115 -6.22 19.54 5.71
N ARG A 116 -6.20 18.31 5.18
CA ARG A 116 -7.28 17.79 4.34
C ARG A 116 -8.64 17.82 5.05
N PHE A 117 -8.67 17.55 6.36
CA PHE A 117 -9.90 17.51 7.13
C PHE A 117 -10.41 18.88 7.59
N PHE A 118 -9.51 19.82 7.91
CA PHE A 118 -9.89 21.03 8.65
C PHE A 118 -9.40 22.35 8.04
N ALA A 119 -8.74 22.35 6.88
CA ALA A 119 -8.25 23.59 6.28
C ALA A 119 -9.38 24.57 5.92
N GLU A 120 -10.55 24.07 5.53
CA GLU A 120 -11.73 24.88 5.19
C GLU A 120 -12.32 25.59 6.41
N ASP A 121 -12.15 25.04 7.61
CA ASP A 121 -12.61 25.66 8.87
C ASP A 121 -11.80 26.92 9.23
N PHE A 122 -10.58 27.03 8.68
CA PHE A 122 -9.65 28.11 8.97
C PHE A 122 -9.13 28.71 7.65
N PRO A 123 -9.99 29.37 6.85
CA PRO A 123 -9.57 29.92 5.57
C PRO A 123 -8.54 31.04 5.77
N VAL A 124 -7.50 31.06 4.93
CA VAL A 124 -6.45 32.09 4.95
C VAL A 124 -6.40 32.79 3.61
N LYS A 125 -6.45 34.12 3.65
CA LYS A 125 -6.21 34.98 2.49
C LYS A 125 -4.78 35.50 2.52
N LEU A 126 -3.98 35.08 1.54
CA LEU A 126 -2.61 35.55 1.36
C LEU A 126 -2.60 36.85 0.54
N GLU A 127 -1.73 37.77 0.91
CA GLU A 127 -1.54 39.03 0.18
C GLU A 127 -0.39 38.90 -0.80
N ILE A 128 -0.62 39.23 -2.07
CA ILE A 128 0.38 39.15 -3.13
C ILE A 128 0.57 40.55 -3.73
N SER A 129 1.83 40.98 -3.91
CA SER A 129 2.15 42.23 -4.59
C SER A 129 3.09 41.95 -5.77
N PRO A 130 2.56 41.83 -7.00
CA PRO A 130 3.35 41.53 -8.19
C PRO A 130 4.40 42.63 -8.48
N ASN A 131 4.01 43.89 -8.27
CA ASN A 131 4.78 45.08 -8.64
C ASN A 131 5.38 45.81 -7.41
N GLY A 132 5.48 45.15 -6.25
CA GLY A 132 6.07 45.75 -5.06
C GLY A 132 7.61 45.79 -5.14
N ASP A 133 8.21 46.82 -4.53
CA ASP A 133 9.64 46.80 -4.21
C ASP A 133 9.99 45.61 -3.30
N GLU A 134 11.28 45.29 -3.21
CA GLU A 134 11.75 44.09 -2.49
C GLU A 134 11.43 44.15 -0.99
N GLY A 135 11.45 45.33 -0.38
CA GLY A 135 11.10 45.53 1.03
C GLY A 135 9.61 45.31 1.30
N LYS A 136 8.72 45.73 0.40
CA LYS A 136 7.28 45.44 0.47
C LYS A 136 7.03 43.95 0.29
N LYS A 137 7.70 43.29 -0.67
CA LYS A 137 7.61 41.83 -0.86
C LYS A 137 8.08 41.07 0.37
N GLU A 138 9.15 41.51 1.03
CA GLU A 138 9.66 40.90 2.27
C GLU A 138 8.67 41.03 3.43
N ARG A 139 8.11 42.24 3.66
CA ARG A 139 7.07 42.44 4.69
C ARG A 139 5.83 41.58 4.47
N LEU A 140 5.36 41.49 3.22
CA LEU A 140 4.22 40.64 2.87
C LEU A 140 4.52 39.15 3.08
N ARG A 141 5.73 38.68 2.72
CA ARG A 141 6.17 37.31 2.99
C ARG A 141 6.13 36.98 4.48
N ARG A 142 6.69 37.86 5.33
CA ARG A 142 6.65 37.72 6.80
C ARG A 142 5.22 37.65 7.33
N ALA A 143 4.36 38.57 6.89
CA ALA A 143 2.95 38.60 7.31
C ALA A 143 2.19 37.33 6.89
N ASN A 144 2.35 36.90 5.63
CA ASN A 144 1.73 35.69 5.11
C ASN A 144 2.22 34.43 5.85
N ARG A 145 3.53 34.33 6.15
CA ARG A 145 4.09 33.21 6.93
C ARG A 145 3.46 33.13 8.31
N LYS A 146 3.25 34.27 8.98
CA LYS A 146 2.57 34.32 10.29
C LYS A 146 1.11 33.83 10.20
N LYS A 147 0.36 34.27 9.17
CA LYS A 147 -1.03 33.80 8.94
C LYS A 147 -1.08 32.29 8.72
N LEU A 148 -0.19 31.75 7.88
CA LEU A 148 -0.11 30.31 7.60
C LEU A 148 0.30 29.49 8.84
N GLN A 149 1.19 30.02 9.67
CA GLN A 149 1.58 29.39 10.93
C GLN A 149 0.40 29.31 11.91
N GLN A 150 -0.33 30.41 12.08
CA GLN A 150 -1.52 30.45 12.92
C GLN A 150 -2.60 29.47 12.45
N GLN A 151 -2.82 29.39 11.13
CA GLN A 151 -3.77 28.44 10.54
C GLN A 151 -3.41 27.00 10.90
N ILE A 152 -2.14 26.62 10.76
CA ILE A 152 -1.68 25.28 11.09
C ILE A 152 -1.86 24.96 12.57
N GLU A 153 -1.49 25.87 13.45
CA GLU A 153 -1.67 25.67 14.89
C GLU A 153 -3.14 25.48 15.25
N ASN A 154 -4.04 26.27 14.64
CA ASN A 154 -5.49 26.13 14.84
C ASN A 154 -6.03 24.77 14.30
N ILE A 155 -5.56 24.34 13.12
CA ILE A 155 -5.92 23.03 12.53
C ILE A 155 -5.50 21.88 13.47
N HIS A 156 -4.26 21.88 13.96
CA HIS A 156 -3.77 20.82 14.84
C HIS A 156 -4.49 20.85 16.20
N LYS A 157 -4.81 22.04 16.72
CA LYS A 157 -5.62 22.18 17.94
C LYS A 157 -7.03 21.62 17.76
N LYS A 158 -7.69 21.90 16.63
CA LYS A 158 -9.00 21.32 16.29
C LYS A 158 -8.92 19.80 16.19
N ALA A 159 -7.92 19.26 15.50
CA ALA A 159 -7.70 17.83 15.40
C ALA A 159 -7.55 17.16 16.79
N GLN A 160 -6.83 17.78 17.71
CA GLN A 160 -6.70 17.29 19.10
C GLN A 160 -8.01 17.40 19.90
N GLN A 161 -8.89 18.34 19.60
CA GLN A 161 -10.19 18.46 20.28
C GLN A 161 -11.19 17.43 19.78
N GLU A 162 -11.28 17.26 18.45
CA GLU A 162 -12.20 16.31 17.79
C GLU A 162 -11.93 14.87 18.20
N ILE A 163 -10.65 14.49 18.35
CA ILE A 163 -10.28 13.11 18.69
C ILE A 163 -10.76 12.68 20.08
N ALA A 164 -10.98 13.62 21.01
CA ALA A 164 -11.52 13.30 22.33
C ALA A 164 -12.95 12.74 22.25
N GLY A 165 -13.68 13.01 21.16
CA GLY A 165 -14.99 12.43 20.87
C GLY A 165 -14.92 11.04 20.22
N SER A 166 -13.74 10.50 19.94
CA SER A 166 -13.56 9.18 19.33
C SER A 166 -14.08 8.08 20.25
N THR A 167 -15.15 7.43 19.82
CA THR A 167 -15.76 6.29 20.54
C THR A 167 -15.28 4.94 20.01
N LYS A 168 -14.50 4.94 18.92
CA LYS A 168 -14.16 3.72 18.19
C LYS A 168 -12.67 3.67 17.83
N GLU A 169 -12.08 2.48 17.94
CA GLU A 169 -10.76 2.18 17.40
C GLU A 169 -10.89 1.66 15.97
N LEU A 170 -10.16 2.27 15.03
CA LEU A 170 -10.06 1.81 13.64
C LEU A 170 -8.66 1.30 13.35
N ASP A 171 -8.56 0.14 12.69
CA ASP A 171 -7.30 -0.33 12.15
C ASP A 171 -7.09 0.24 10.74
N VAL A 172 -6.53 1.45 10.67
CA VAL A 172 -6.14 2.07 9.40
C VAL A 172 -4.91 1.34 8.88
N GLY A 173 -4.98 0.64 7.74
CA GLY A 173 -3.94 -0.19 7.13
C GLY A 173 -2.71 0.56 6.61
N GLY A 174 -1.59 -0.16 6.47
CA GLY A 174 -0.43 0.28 5.69
C GLY A 174 0.69 0.99 6.46
N ARG A 175 1.88 1.01 5.84
CA ARG A 175 3.09 1.68 6.38
C ARG A 175 3.50 2.91 5.61
N CYS A 176 3.23 2.91 4.30
CA CYS A 176 3.47 4.07 3.47
C CYS A 176 2.38 5.11 3.75
N GLY A 177 2.76 6.39 3.91
CA GLY A 177 1.78 7.47 4.12
C GLY A 177 0.73 7.56 3.01
N VAL A 178 1.09 7.12 1.80
CA VAL A 178 0.20 7.00 0.65
C VAL A 178 -0.87 5.92 0.82
N ILE A 179 -0.49 4.74 1.32
CA ILE A 179 -1.43 3.63 1.56
C ILE A 179 -2.38 4.02 2.69
N ILE A 180 -1.85 4.61 3.76
CA ILE A 180 -2.62 5.11 4.89
C ILE A 180 -3.66 6.13 4.42
N GLN A 181 -3.24 7.08 3.57
CA GLN A 181 -4.16 8.07 2.98
C GLN A 181 -5.27 7.41 2.15
N SER A 182 -4.94 6.41 1.32
CA SER A 182 -5.93 5.69 0.50
C SER A 182 -6.95 4.96 1.37
N ASP A 183 -6.48 4.25 2.40
CA ASP A 183 -7.34 3.52 3.32
C ASP A 183 -8.27 4.46 4.11
N MET A 184 -7.75 5.60 4.55
CA MET A 184 -8.56 6.66 5.15
C MET A 184 -9.64 7.18 4.19
N ILE A 185 -9.33 7.37 2.90
CA ILE A 185 -10.34 7.78 1.91
C ILE A 185 -11.40 6.70 1.75
N HIS A 186 -11.03 5.42 1.67
CA HIS A 186 -12.01 4.33 1.60
C HIS A 186 -12.93 4.31 2.83
N MET A 187 -12.40 4.53 4.03
CA MET A 187 -13.21 4.64 5.25
C MET A 187 -14.17 5.83 5.20
N GLN A 188 -13.73 6.99 4.69
CA GLN A 188 -14.61 8.15 4.47
C GLN A 188 -15.71 7.85 3.45
N ASN A 189 -15.38 7.23 2.33
CA ASN A 189 -16.35 6.81 1.31
C ASN A 189 -17.34 5.78 1.86
N SER A 190 -16.90 5.01 2.87
CA SER A 190 -17.75 4.06 3.61
C SER A 190 -18.62 4.75 4.68
N GLY A 191 -18.52 6.06 4.85
CA GLY A 191 -19.34 6.86 5.78
C GLY A 191 -18.82 6.95 7.21
N GLU A 192 -17.56 6.57 7.47
CA GLU A 192 -16.97 6.64 8.81
C GLU A 192 -16.66 8.08 9.23
N GLN A 193 -16.76 8.36 10.54
CA GLN A 193 -16.58 9.71 11.07
C GLN A 193 -15.10 10.11 11.10
N ILE A 194 -14.81 11.37 10.77
CA ILE A 194 -13.44 11.92 10.70
C ILE A 194 -12.67 11.71 12.02
N LEU A 195 -13.32 11.90 13.17
CA LEU A 195 -12.70 11.69 14.49
C LEU A 195 -12.19 10.25 14.71
N ASN A 196 -12.93 9.24 14.23
CA ASN A 196 -12.53 7.83 14.34
C ASN A 196 -11.37 7.53 13.36
N ILE A 197 -11.43 8.09 12.15
CA ILE A 197 -10.37 7.96 11.13
C ILE A 197 -9.07 8.63 11.61
N LEU A 198 -9.17 9.80 12.23
CA LEU A 198 -8.05 10.52 12.81
C LEU A 198 -7.38 9.71 13.93
N ASN A 199 -8.17 9.12 14.82
CA ASN A 199 -7.68 8.21 15.86
C ASN A 199 -6.95 7.00 15.26
N GLY A 200 -7.57 6.31 14.30
CA GLY A 200 -6.95 5.17 13.62
C GLY A 200 -5.63 5.52 12.92
N MET A 201 -5.53 6.72 12.33
CA MET A 201 -4.29 7.22 11.74
C MET A 201 -3.19 7.41 12.80
N TYR A 202 -3.50 8.02 13.95
CA TYR A 202 -2.54 8.22 15.04
C TYR A 202 -2.06 6.89 15.62
N VAL A 203 -2.98 5.94 15.86
CA VAL A 203 -2.64 4.57 16.28
C VAL A 203 -1.69 3.92 15.27
N ARG A 204 -1.98 4.03 13.97
CA ARG A 204 -1.11 3.47 12.93
C ARG A 204 0.27 4.11 12.92
N ILE A 205 0.38 5.43 13.12
CA ILE A 205 1.68 6.12 13.20
C ILE A 205 2.53 5.56 14.34
N VAL A 206 1.93 5.32 15.52
CA VAL A 206 2.65 4.74 16.66
C VAL A 206 3.08 3.30 16.37
N ARG A 207 2.21 2.49 15.76
CA ARG A 207 2.54 1.12 15.33
C ARG A 207 3.68 1.11 14.31
N ASN A 208 3.69 2.05 13.36
CA ASN A 208 4.77 2.21 12.39
C ASN A 208 6.06 2.64 13.08
N TYR A 209 6.01 3.60 14.01
CA TYR A 209 7.18 3.98 14.81
C TYR A 209 7.76 2.78 15.57
N LYS A 210 6.91 1.98 16.22
CA LYS A 210 7.33 0.77 16.92
C LYS A 210 8.01 -0.23 15.99
N SER A 211 7.44 -0.49 14.81
CA SER A 211 8.01 -1.47 13.87
C SER A 211 9.26 -0.98 13.12
N ASP A 212 9.31 0.30 12.75
CA ASP A 212 10.36 0.87 11.91
C ASP A 212 11.52 1.46 12.71
N VAL A 213 11.24 2.08 13.87
CA VAL A 213 12.23 2.83 14.66
C VAL A 213 12.70 2.02 15.86
N VAL A 214 11.75 1.54 16.67
CA VAL A 214 12.08 0.72 17.85
C VAL A 214 12.53 -0.67 17.43
N GLY A 215 11.85 -1.27 16.45
CA GLY A 215 12.16 -2.60 15.92
C GLY A 215 11.90 -3.68 16.96
N THR A 216 12.88 -4.57 17.18
CA THR A 216 12.80 -5.69 18.12
C THR A 216 13.32 -5.35 19.52
N ARG A 217 13.61 -4.08 19.81
CA ARG A 217 14.16 -3.64 21.10
C ARG A 217 13.18 -3.89 22.24
N HIS A 218 13.72 -4.32 23.38
CA HIS A 218 12.98 -4.45 24.63
C HIS A 218 13.23 -3.22 25.50
N LEU A 219 12.22 -2.36 25.61
CA LEU A 219 12.32 -1.14 26.40
C LEU A 219 12.04 -1.44 27.88
N ASP A 220 13.01 -1.13 28.76
CA ASP A 220 12.83 -1.16 30.21
C ASP A 220 11.81 -0.10 30.67
N LYS A 221 10.73 -0.54 31.31
CA LYS A 221 9.65 0.33 31.81
C LYS A 221 10.08 1.27 32.94
N ASN A 222 11.19 0.96 33.62
CA ASN A 222 11.69 1.74 34.74
C ASN A 222 12.55 2.93 34.28
N LYS A 223 13.03 2.91 33.03
CA LYS A 223 13.83 4.01 32.47
C LYS A 223 12.91 5.16 32.06
N ARG A 224 13.28 6.39 32.48
CA ARG A 224 12.53 7.60 32.12
C ARG A 224 12.74 7.94 30.65
N THR A 225 11.67 8.34 29.97
CA THR A 225 11.68 8.62 28.53
C THR A 225 11.20 10.04 28.24
N VAL A 226 11.90 10.74 27.34
CA VAL A 226 11.50 12.06 26.87
C VAL A 226 10.95 12.00 25.43
N ALA A 227 9.85 12.71 25.19
CA ALA A 227 9.26 12.93 23.88
C ALA A 227 9.73 14.27 23.27
N THR A 228 10.30 14.25 22.06
CA THR A 228 10.86 15.44 21.41
C THR A 228 10.47 15.56 19.93
N GLY A 229 10.50 16.78 19.39
CA GLY A 229 10.03 17.09 18.04
C GLY A 229 8.60 17.64 18.00
N GLY A 230 8.25 18.33 16.91
CA GLY A 230 7.02 19.11 16.82
C GLY A 230 5.72 18.30 16.87
N VAL A 231 5.78 16.99 16.60
CA VAL A 231 4.62 16.09 16.69
C VAL A 231 4.15 15.92 18.14
N PHE A 232 5.07 15.89 19.11
CA PHE A 232 4.73 15.74 20.52
C PHE A 232 4.33 17.05 21.19
N LEU A 233 4.06 18.12 20.43
CA LEU A 233 3.26 19.25 20.92
C LEU A 233 1.79 18.86 21.12
N ASN A 234 1.38 17.72 20.56
CA ASN A 234 0.08 17.11 20.78
C ASN A 234 0.14 16.10 21.95
N ASN A 235 -0.47 16.46 23.08
CA ASN A 235 -0.48 15.62 24.30
C ASN A 235 -1.16 14.26 24.10
N TYR A 236 -2.13 14.16 23.18
CA TYR A 236 -2.78 12.89 22.88
C TYR A 236 -1.78 11.88 22.30
N LEU A 237 -0.85 12.33 21.45
CA LEU A 237 0.19 11.45 20.90
C LEU A 237 1.19 11.00 21.96
N ILE A 238 1.49 11.83 22.96
CA ILE A 238 2.36 11.42 24.09
C ILE A 238 1.70 10.28 24.87
N GLN A 239 0.42 10.41 25.19
CA GLN A 239 -0.35 9.36 25.86
C GLN A 239 -0.37 8.07 25.02
N LEU A 240 -0.72 8.19 23.75
CA LEU A 240 -0.83 7.04 22.85
C LEU A 240 0.51 6.30 22.65
N PHE A 241 1.62 7.04 22.53
CA PHE A 241 2.96 6.45 22.49
C PHE A 241 3.31 5.75 23.80
N SER A 242 2.96 6.34 24.95
CA SER A 242 3.21 5.73 26.25
C SER A 242 2.51 4.39 26.41
N GLU A 243 1.23 4.33 26.02
CA GLU A 243 0.42 3.12 26.07
C GLU A 243 0.96 2.03 25.13
N GLN A 244 1.27 2.37 23.87
CA GLN A 244 1.65 1.39 22.84
C GLN A 244 3.10 0.89 22.95
N LEU A 245 4.01 1.73 23.45
CA LEU A 245 5.39 1.35 23.74
C LEU A 245 5.55 0.73 25.14
N GLY A 246 4.57 0.93 26.02
CA GLY A 246 4.57 0.38 27.38
C GLY A 246 5.59 1.05 28.30
N ILE A 247 5.92 2.32 28.05
CA ILE A 247 6.88 3.16 28.78
C ILE A 247 6.25 4.53 29.05
N ASN A 248 6.66 5.22 30.11
CA ASN A 248 6.15 6.57 30.40
C ASN A 248 6.92 7.62 29.58
N LEU A 249 6.25 8.32 28.66
CA LEU A 249 6.83 9.44 27.92
C LEU A 249 6.45 10.77 28.57
N GLU A 250 7.45 11.60 28.82
CA GLU A 250 7.27 12.97 29.31
C GLU A 250 7.65 13.97 28.21
N GLN A 251 6.86 15.04 28.06
CA GLN A 251 7.19 16.13 27.15
C GLN A 251 8.27 17.03 27.76
N ALA A 252 9.29 17.38 26.96
CA ALA A 252 10.30 18.33 27.39
C ALA A 252 9.89 19.79 27.07
N PRO A 253 10.33 20.79 27.86
CA PRO A 253 10.24 22.20 27.46
C PRO A 253 10.95 22.40 26.11
N HIS A 254 10.36 23.17 25.20
CA HIS A 254 10.95 23.44 23.87
C HIS A 254 11.29 22.17 23.06
N ALA A 255 10.51 21.10 23.22
CA ALA A 255 10.67 19.83 22.53
C ALA A 255 10.89 19.97 21.00
N GLU A 256 10.28 20.97 20.36
CA GLU A 256 10.37 21.26 18.93
C GLU A 256 11.71 21.90 18.50
N LYS A 257 12.53 22.36 19.45
CA LYS A 257 13.80 23.06 19.23
C LYS A 257 15.04 22.25 19.64
N VAL A 258 14.87 21.02 20.14
CA VAL A 258 15.96 20.22 20.72
C VAL A 258 17.19 20.08 19.82
N GLY A 259 16.99 19.86 18.52
CA GLY A 259 18.10 19.73 17.57
C GLY A 259 18.90 21.03 17.40
N ALA A 260 18.24 22.19 17.42
CA ALA A 260 18.94 23.48 17.34
C ALA A 260 19.75 23.74 18.62
N VAL A 261 19.20 23.40 19.79
CA VAL A 261 19.90 23.50 21.08
C VAL A 261 21.15 22.63 21.08
N GLY A 262 21.05 21.37 20.63
CA GLY A 262 22.21 20.49 20.60
C GLY A 262 23.25 20.86 19.56
N ALA A 263 22.85 21.39 18.40
CA ALA A 263 23.82 21.92 17.42
C ALA A 263 24.63 23.09 18.02
N ALA A 264 23.97 24.01 18.73
CA ALA A 264 24.65 25.11 19.42
C ALA A 264 25.58 24.60 20.53
N LEU A 265 25.13 23.62 21.33
CA LEU A 265 25.95 23.00 22.38
C LEU A 265 27.19 22.32 21.81
N LYS A 266 27.06 21.53 20.74
CA LYS A 266 28.20 20.84 20.12
C LYS A 266 29.24 21.83 19.59
N ALA A 267 28.81 22.92 18.97
CA ALA A 267 29.73 23.97 18.53
C ALA A 267 30.48 24.61 19.71
N LEU A 268 29.80 24.82 20.85
CA LEU A 268 30.41 25.33 22.07
C LEU A 268 31.44 24.35 22.66
N GLU A 269 31.08 23.06 22.79
CA GLU A 269 31.96 22.00 23.32
C GLU A 269 33.22 21.81 22.48
N GLU A 270 33.10 21.93 21.16
CA GLU A 270 34.22 21.80 20.23
C GLU A 270 35.03 23.10 20.08
N GLY A 271 34.69 24.15 20.83
CA GLY A 271 35.36 25.46 20.76
C GLY A 271 35.29 26.09 19.36
N LYS A 272 34.21 25.83 18.61
CA LYS A 272 34.04 26.38 17.26
C LYS A 272 33.64 27.84 17.35
N GLU A 273 34.47 28.72 16.82
CA GLU A 273 34.08 30.10 16.55
C GLU A 273 33.56 30.22 15.13
N SER A 274 32.37 30.79 14.95
CA SER A 274 31.80 30.99 13.62
C SER A 274 30.86 32.19 13.57
N VAL A 275 30.96 32.95 12.49
CA VAL A 275 30.08 34.09 12.22
C VAL A 275 29.20 33.72 11.03
N PHE A 276 27.90 33.70 11.25
CA PHE A 276 26.93 33.58 10.17
C PHE A 276 26.43 34.99 9.78
N SER A 277 26.43 35.26 8.48
CA SER A 277 25.68 36.37 7.87
C SER A 277 24.65 35.81 6.90
N ALA A 278 23.49 36.46 6.83
CA ALA A 278 22.45 36.16 5.85
C ALA A 278 22.75 36.73 4.45
N ASP A 279 23.87 37.46 4.28
CA ASP A 279 24.27 37.99 2.97
C ASP A 279 24.71 36.87 2.02
N GLY A 280 24.36 36.96 0.74
CA GLY A 280 24.76 35.97 -0.28
C GLY A 280 24.17 34.59 -0.05
N LEU A 281 22.95 34.51 0.50
CA LEU A 281 22.17 33.27 0.53
C LEU A 281 21.58 32.95 -0.85
N GLU A 282 21.51 33.92 -1.75
CA GLU A 282 21.08 33.76 -3.14
C GLU A 282 22.11 32.98 -3.97
N GLU A 283 23.41 33.14 -3.69
CA GLU A 283 24.49 32.38 -4.36
C GLU A 283 24.37 30.87 -4.07
N ILE A 284 23.91 30.52 -2.88
CA ILE A 284 23.62 29.14 -2.46
C ILE A 284 22.55 28.53 -3.38
N ILE A 285 21.48 29.29 -3.65
CA ILE A 285 20.39 28.85 -4.51
C ILE A 285 20.92 28.58 -5.92
N GLU A 286 21.73 29.48 -6.47
CA GLU A 286 22.29 29.33 -7.81
C GLU A 286 23.27 28.16 -7.93
N ALA A 287 24.09 27.89 -6.91
CA ALA A 287 24.96 26.72 -6.88
C ALA A 287 24.13 25.42 -6.91
N GLN A 288 23.08 25.32 -6.09
CA GLN A 288 22.22 24.13 -6.05
C GLN A 288 21.40 23.92 -7.33
N LYS A 289 20.97 24.99 -7.99
CA LYS A 289 20.29 24.91 -9.29
C LYS A 289 21.16 24.22 -10.34
N LYS A 290 22.49 24.35 -10.27
CA LYS A 290 23.43 23.72 -11.21
C LYS A 290 23.56 22.19 -11.02
N GLU A 291 23.24 21.67 -9.84
CA GLU A 291 23.23 20.22 -9.58
C GLU A 291 21.97 19.52 -10.09
N ILE A 292 20.93 20.27 -10.44
CA ILE A 292 19.67 19.72 -10.94
C ILE A 292 19.89 19.19 -12.36
N GLN A 293 19.50 17.94 -12.57
CA GLN A 293 19.47 17.34 -13.89
C GLN A 293 18.20 17.75 -14.63
N PHE A 294 18.29 17.81 -15.96
CA PHE A 294 17.18 18.23 -16.81
C PHE A 294 16.92 17.21 -17.91
N ALA A 295 15.65 16.91 -18.12
CA ALA A 295 15.14 16.24 -19.31
C ALA A 295 14.78 17.31 -20.39
N PRO A 296 14.60 16.88 -21.66
CA PRO A 296 14.08 17.74 -22.70
C PRO A 296 12.75 18.43 -22.32
N PRO A 297 12.40 19.54 -22.99
CA PRO A 297 11.06 20.13 -22.87
C PRO A 297 9.98 19.07 -23.16
N LEU A 298 8.88 19.08 -22.42
CA LEU A 298 7.77 18.13 -22.68
C LEU A 298 7.25 18.25 -24.12
N SER A 299 7.17 19.48 -24.65
CA SER A 299 6.76 19.75 -26.03
C SER A 299 7.63 19.07 -27.09
N SER A 300 8.86 18.64 -26.76
CA SER A 300 9.73 17.91 -27.69
C SER A 300 9.23 16.50 -28.03
N ALA A 301 8.27 15.95 -27.29
CA ALA A 301 7.70 14.62 -27.52
C ALA A 301 6.41 14.62 -28.35
N PHE A 302 5.96 15.79 -28.84
CA PHE A 302 4.73 15.89 -29.65
C PHE A 302 4.84 15.21 -31.01
N ASP A 303 6.05 14.98 -31.51
CA ASP A 303 6.31 14.14 -32.69
C ASP A 303 5.86 12.68 -32.49
N ARG A 304 5.78 12.22 -31.23
CA ARG A 304 5.32 10.88 -30.85
C ARG A 304 3.91 10.85 -30.29
N VAL A 305 3.20 11.99 -30.26
CA VAL A 305 1.82 12.04 -29.76
C VAL A 305 0.88 12.42 -30.90
N HIS A 306 0.06 11.46 -31.31
CA HIS A 306 -0.94 11.64 -32.36
C HIS A 306 -2.24 12.15 -31.74
N PHE A 307 -2.54 13.42 -31.94
CA PHE A 307 -3.76 14.06 -31.43
C PHE A 307 -4.90 13.89 -32.42
N TYR A 308 -6.01 13.33 -31.95
CA TYR A 308 -7.24 13.21 -32.72
C TYR A 308 -8.25 14.26 -32.25
N PRO A 309 -8.93 14.98 -33.17
CA PRO A 309 -9.81 16.07 -32.81
C PRO A 309 -11.06 15.57 -32.08
N GLU A 310 -11.46 16.30 -31.04
CA GLU A 310 -12.77 16.12 -30.40
C GLU A 310 -13.86 16.81 -31.22
N LYS A 311 -15.06 16.24 -31.22
CA LYS A 311 -16.21 16.87 -31.89
C LYS A 311 -16.54 18.19 -31.18
N GLU A 312 -16.87 19.21 -31.95
CA GLU A 312 -17.27 20.49 -31.38
C GLU A 312 -18.51 20.32 -30.49
N MET A 313 -18.42 20.86 -29.27
CA MET A 313 -19.55 20.90 -28.35
C MET A 313 -20.59 21.91 -28.84
N VAL A 314 -21.86 21.56 -28.74
CA VAL A 314 -22.99 22.45 -29.05
C VAL A 314 -23.33 23.30 -27.82
N THR A 315 -23.34 22.69 -26.64
CA THR A 315 -23.67 23.37 -25.39
C THR A 315 -22.95 22.71 -24.22
N ALA A 316 -22.52 23.50 -23.23
CA ALA A 316 -22.02 23.01 -21.95
C ALA A 316 -22.79 23.70 -20.82
N THR A 317 -23.28 22.93 -19.85
CA THR A 317 -23.98 23.47 -18.68
C THR A 317 -22.97 23.91 -17.61
N GLU A 318 -23.36 24.85 -16.73
CA GLU A 318 -22.51 25.28 -15.61
C GLU A 318 -22.13 24.13 -14.66
N LYS A 319 -22.94 23.05 -14.65
CA LYS A 319 -22.69 21.85 -13.85
C LYS A 319 -22.00 20.72 -14.61
N GLY A 320 -21.46 21.00 -15.80
CA GLY A 320 -20.53 20.12 -16.50
C GLY A 320 -21.13 19.09 -17.47
N LEU A 321 -22.42 19.16 -17.79
CA LEU A 321 -23.01 18.37 -18.88
C LEU A 321 -22.60 19.00 -20.22
N ILE A 322 -21.96 18.23 -21.09
CA ILE A 322 -21.56 18.65 -22.44
C ILE A 322 -22.44 17.93 -23.46
N ILE A 323 -23.05 18.68 -24.37
CA ILE A 323 -23.96 18.18 -25.41
C ILE A 323 -23.28 18.41 -26.77
N TYR A 324 -23.14 17.33 -27.55
CA TYR A 324 -22.52 17.35 -28.87
C TYR A 324 -23.53 17.30 -30.02
N GLN A 325 -24.80 17.02 -29.71
CA GLN A 325 -25.87 16.91 -30.70
C GLN A 325 -27.17 17.49 -30.16
N GLU A 326 -27.74 18.46 -30.88
CA GLU A 326 -29.08 18.95 -30.60
C GLU A 326 -30.13 17.94 -31.04
N LEU A 327 -30.92 17.44 -30.08
CA LEU A 327 -32.01 16.53 -30.34
C LEU A 327 -33.29 17.32 -30.70
N LYS A 328 -33.77 17.11 -31.93
CA LYS A 328 -35.06 17.65 -32.42
C LYS A 328 -36.25 16.74 -32.13
N ASN A 329 -36.02 15.43 -32.12
CA ASN A 329 -37.02 14.39 -31.86
C ASN A 329 -36.58 13.50 -30.70
N VAL A 330 -37.53 12.75 -30.14
CA VAL A 330 -37.23 11.70 -29.15
C VAL A 330 -36.30 10.67 -29.80
N THR A 331 -35.14 10.45 -29.16
CA THR A 331 -34.08 9.59 -29.70
C THR A 331 -33.87 8.38 -28.78
N GLU A 332 -33.72 7.21 -29.38
CA GLU A 332 -33.41 5.99 -28.64
C GLU A 332 -31.92 5.95 -28.28
N VAL A 333 -31.61 5.77 -26.99
CA VAL A 333 -30.25 5.87 -26.47
C VAL A 333 -29.87 4.73 -25.55
N VAL A 334 -28.58 4.46 -25.47
CA VAL A 334 -27.95 3.68 -24.42
C VAL A 334 -27.08 4.59 -23.55
N ILE A 335 -26.98 4.25 -22.27
CA ILE A 335 -26.19 5.01 -21.31
C ILE A 335 -25.09 4.11 -20.73
N GLY A 336 -23.87 4.60 -20.71
CA GLY A 336 -22.78 3.98 -19.96
C GLY A 336 -22.40 4.84 -18.77
N VAL A 337 -22.30 4.23 -17.59
CA VAL A 337 -21.92 4.91 -16.35
C VAL A 337 -20.65 4.27 -15.78
N ASP A 338 -19.57 5.04 -15.69
CA ASP A 338 -18.32 4.66 -15.06
C ASP A 338 -18.23 5.29 -13.66
N GLY A 339 -18.50 4.48 -12.64
CA GLY A 339 -18.41 4.84 -11.23
C GLY A 339 -16.99 4.66 -10.68
N GLY A 340 -16.09 5.58 -11.00
CA GLY A 340 -14.74 5.58 -10.44
C GLY A 340 -14.69 5.95 -8.96
N SER A 341 -13.53 5.71 -8.32
CA SER A 341 -13.28 6.07 -6.92
C SER A 341 -13.15 7.58 -6.68
N THR A 342 -12.78 8.32 -7.74
CA THR A 342 -12.48 9.76 -7.71
C THR A 342 -13.48 10.56 -8.53
N THR A 343 -13.98 10.00 -9.62
CA THR A 343 -14.90 10.66 -10.56
C THR A 343 -15.94 9.68 -11.04
N THR A 344 -17.19 10.13 -11.13
CA THR A 344 -18.28 9.39 -11.78
C THR A 344 -18.55 10.01 -13.14
N LYS A 345 -18.60 9.18 -14.17
CA LYS A 345 -18.84 9.62 -15.54
C LYS A 345 -20.05 8.94 -16.14
N ALA A 346 -20.79 9.67 -16.97
CA ALA A 346 -21.84 9.11 -17.80
C ALA A 346 -21.68 9.57 -19.24
N LEU A 347 -21.94 8.65 -20.17
CA LEU A 347 -21.95 8.91 -21.61
C LEU A 347 -23.25 8.39 -22.21
N ILE A 348 -23.87 9.21 -23.06
CA ILE A 348 -25.14 8.93 -23.72
C ILE A 348 -24.86 8.78 -25.22
N ALA A 349 -25.19 7.62 -25.79
CA ALA A 349 -24.97 7.32 -27.20
C ALA A 349 -26.28 6.91 -27.89
N ALA A 350 -26.45 7.32 -29.16
CA ALA A 350 -27.60 6.95 -29.98
C ALA A 350 -27.57 5.46 -30.34
N VAL A 351 -28.71 4.78 -30.29
CA VAL A 351 -28.83 3.36 -30.69
C VAL A 351 -28.73 3.17 -32.21
N SER A 352 -28.95 4.22 -33.00
CA SER A 352 -28.85 4.13 -34.46
C SER A 352 -27.45 3.80 -34.95
N ASP A 353 -26.43 4.44 -34.36
CA ASP A 353 -25.07 4.49 -34.90
C ASP A 353 -23.98 4.59 -33.83
N LEU A 354 -24.33 4.50 -32.54
CA LEU A 354 -23.44 4.73 -31.40
C LEU A 354 -22.82 6.14 -31.33
N SER A 355 -23.38 7.11 -32.06
CA SER A 355 -22.88 8.49 -31.99
C SER A 355 -23.09 9.10 -30.60
N ILE A 356 -22.08 9.79 -30.09
CA ILE A 356 -22.10 10.42 -28.76
C ILE A 356 -23.04 11.64 -28.82
N ILE A 357 -24.04 11.66 -27.96
CA ILE A 357 -25.01 12.76 -27.81
C ILE A 357 -24.55 13.72 -26.72
N ALA A 358 -24.19 13.19 -25.56
CA ALA A 358 -23.79 13.99 -24.41
C ALA A 358 -22.90 13.21 -23.44
N GLU A 359 -22.12 13.95 -22.65
CA GLU A 359 -21.26 13.42 -21.61
C GLU A 359 -21.30 14.29 -20.34
N ILE A 360 -20.96 13.68 -19.21
CA ILE A 360 -20.78 14.38 -17.94
C ILE A 360 -19.78 13.62 -17.07
N CYS A 361 -18.87 14.37 -16.43
CA CYS A 361 -17.87 13.85 -15.49
C CYS A 361 -17.84 14.74 -14.26
N LEU A 362 -18.18 14.18 -13.09
CA LEU A 362 -18.18 14.90 -11.82
C LEU A 362 -17.24 14.23 -10.82
N ASP A 363 -16.63 15.02 -9.95
CA ASP A 363 -15.88 14.51 -8.81
C ASP A 363 -16.81 13.72 -7.88
N THR A 364 -16.40 12.50 -7.53
CA THR A 364 -17.15 11.62 -6.63
C THR A 364 -17.01 12.09 -5.19
N ASP A 365 -15.85 12.61 -4.78
CA ASP A 365 -15.53 13.11 -3.42
C ASP A 365 -16.05 12.20 -2.29
N GLY A 366 -15.97 10.89 -2.50
CA GLY A 366 -16.44 9.87 -1.55
C GLY A 366 -17.95 9.76 -1.39
N LYS A 367 -18.72 10.39 -2.27
CA LYS A 367 -20.17 10.48 -2.28
C LYS A 367 -20.74 9.88 -3.58
N PRO A 368 -20.51 8.58 -3.87
CA PRO A 368 -20.84 7.97 -5.16
C PRO A 368 -22.34 8.03 -5.49
N LEU A 369 -23.20 7.92 -4.48
CA LEU A 369 -24.64 8.04 -4.65
C LEU A 369 -25.05 9.47 -4.99
N GLU A 370 -24.63 10.44 -4.17
CA GLU A 370 -25.00 11.84 -4.38
C GLU A 370 -24.47 12.36 -5.72
N THR A 371 -23.28 11.95 -6.13
CA THR A 371 -22.71 12.31 -7.45
C THR A 371 -23.49 11.69 -8.60
N ALA A 372 -23.91 10.43 -8.50
CA ALA A 372 -24.77 9.80 -9.51
C ALA A 372 -26.15 10.50 -9.60
N GLN A 373 -26.74 10.90 -8.47
CA GLN A 373 -27.98 11.66 -8.45
C GLN A 373 -27.83 13.02 -9.17
N LYS A 374 -26.74 13.75 -8.90
CA LYS A 374 -26.43 15.01 -9.62
C LYS A 374 -26.32 14.81 -11.13
N ILE A 375 -25.66 13.73 -11.56
CA ILE A 375 -25.56 13.37 -12.98
C ILE A 375 -26.96 13.14 -13.57
N PHE A 376 -27.81 12.35 -12.91
CA PHE A 376 -29.17 12.11 -13.37
C PHE A 376 -30.03 13.38 -13.35
N THR A 377 -29.83 14.30 -12.39
CA THR A 377 -30.50 15.61 -12.37
C THR A 377 -30.17 16.41 -13.63
N GLU A 378 -28.89 16.51 -14.00
CA GLU A 378 -28.46 17.28 -15.17
C GLU A 378 -28.96 16.66 -16.48
N ILE A 379 -28.89 15.33 -16.61
CA ILE A 379 -29.41 14.61 -17.78
C ILE A 379 -30.92 14.81 -17.89
N ARG A 380 -31.67 14.67 -16.78
CA ARG A 380 -33.12 14.85 -16.77
C ARG A 380 -33.51 16.27 -17.17
N ALA A 381 -32.87 17.28 -16.60
CA ALA A 381 -33.20 18.68 -16.81
C ALA A 381 -33.01 19.14 -18.26
N HIS A 382 -31.99 18.63 -18.95
CA HIS A 382 -31.64 19.11 -20.30
C HIS A 382 -32.05 18.16 -21.43
N LEU A 383 -32.11 16.85 -21.17
CA LEU A 383 -32.33 15.83 -22.20
C LEU A 383 -33.51 14.90 -21.90
N GLY A 384 -34.04 14.86 -20.67
CA GLY A 384 -34.99 13.83 -20.22
C GLY A 384 -36.19 13.59 -21.13
N GLU A 385 -36.86 14.64 -21.59
CA GLU A 385 -38.05 14.55 -22.47
C GLU A 385 -37.70 14.11 -23.91
N LYS A 386 -36.43 14.20 -24.30
CA LYS A 386 -35.94 13.92 -25.65
C LYS A 386 -35.28 12.54 -25.78
N LEU A 387 -35.23 11.76 -24.70
CA LEU A 387 -34.53 10.48 -24.64
C LEU A 387 -35.48 9.32 -24.36
N THR A 388 -35.32 8.24 -25.13
CA THR A 388 -35.86 6.91 -24.78
C THR A 388 -34.69 5.99 -24.46
N ILE A 389 -34.48 5.68 -23.18
CA ILE A 389 -33.39 4.81 -22.74
C ILE A 389 -33.74 3.36 -23.10
N LYS A 390 -32.86 2.68 -23.85
CA LYS A 390 -32.97 1.27 -24.25
C LYS A 390 -32.14 0.31 -23.40
N GLY A 391 -31.21 0.86 -22.64
CA GLY A 391 -30.42 0.11 -21.67
C GLY A 391 -29.35 0.99 -21.03
N ILE A 392 -28.96 0.61 -19.82
CA ILE A 392 -27.85 1.24 -19.10
C ILE A 392 -26.84 0.18 -18.67
N ALA A 393 -25.56 0.46 -18.90
CA ALA A 393 -24.47 -0.36 -18.39
C ALA A 393 -23.64 0.40 -17.36
N TYR A 394 -23.21 -0.33 -16.34
CA TYR A 394 -22.40 0.21 -15.26
C TYR A 394 -21.02 -0.43 -15.24
N THR A 395 -20.00 0.36 -14.94
CA THR A 395 -18.61 -0.09 -14.80
C THR A 395 -17.87 0.74 -13.73
N GLY A 396 -16.58 0.44 -13.55
CA GLY A 396 -15.75 1.06 -12.52
C GLY A 396 -16.02 0.50 -11.12
N SER A 397 -15.30 1.04 -10.14
CA SER A 397 -15.36 0.60 -8.73
C SER A 397 -16.75 0.60 -8.09
N SER A 398 -17.63 1.50 -8.55
CA SER A 398 -19.00 1.68 -8.07
C SER A 398 -20.05 1.11 -9.05
N GLY A 399 -19.63 0.47 -10.15
CA GLY A 399 -20.54 -0.03 -11.18
C GLY A 399 -21.54 -1.06 -10.67
N GLU A 400 -21.07 -2.04 -9.89
CA GLU A 400 -21.92 -3.05 -9.25
C GLU A 400 -22.91 -2.42 -8.26
N PHE A 401 -22.45 -1.42 -7.49
CA PHE A 401 -23.30 -0.67 -6.57
C PHE A 401 -24.41 0.06 -7.33
N TYR A 402 -24.07 0.77 -8.40
CA TYR A 402 -25.05 1.46 -9.25
C TYR A 402 -26.01 0.48 -9.92
N TYR A 403 -25.53 -0.66 -10.40
CA TYR A 403 -26.38 -1.67 -11.00
C TYR A 403 -27.45 -2.15 -10.03
N LYS A 404 -27.07 -2.51 -8.80
CA LYS A 404 -28.02 -2.95 -7.77
C LYS A 404 -28.97 -1.84 -7.33
N LEU A 405 -28.45 -0.62 -7.20
CA LEU A 405 -29.22 0.49 -6.65
C LEU A 405 -30.23 1.06 -7.65
N PHE A 406 -29.85 1.11 -8.92
CA PHE A 406 -30.61 1.80 -9.96
C PHE A 406 -31.42 0.87 -10.86
N THR A 407 -31.23 -0.44 -10.73
CA THR A 407 -32.02 -1.46 -11.45
C THR A 407 -33.09 -2.05 -10.54
N ASP A 408 -34.31 -2.18 -11.05
CA ASP A 408 -35.39 -2.91 -10.39
C ASP A 408 -35.50 -4.32 -11.01
N PHE A 409 -35.01 -5.31 -10.28
CA PHE A 409 -34.99 -6.71 -10.73
C PHE A 409 -36.38 -7.38 -10.73
N ASN A 410 -37.33 -6.81 -9.99
CA ASN A 410 -38.72 -7.29 -9.96
C ASN A 410 -39.49 -6.81 -11.19
N ARG A 411 -38.97 -5.81 -11.92
CA ARG A 411 -39.56 -5.32 -13.16
C ARG A 411 -39.36 -6.32 -14.30
N TYR A 412 -40.48 -6.78 -14.87
CA TYR A 412 -40.53 -7.74 -15.98
C TYR A 412 -39.77 -9.05 -15.68
N PRO A 413 -40.23 -9.86 -14.72
CA PRO A 413 -39.58 -11.12 -14.37
C PRO A 413 -39.64 -12.11 -15.54
N GLY A 414 -38.55 -12.84 -15.79
CA GLY A 414 -38.47 -13.85 -16.85
C GLY A 414 -38.10 -13.34 -18.24
N LEU A 415 -38.02 -12.02 -18.46
CA LEU A 415 -37.51 -11.44 -19.71
C LEU A 415 -36.01 -11.09 -19.60
N PRO A 416 -35.25 -11.14 -20.71
CA PRO A 416 -33.86 -10.66 -20.74
C PRO A 416 -33.78 -9.16 -20.46
N GLY A 417 -33.12 -8.77 -19.36
CA GLY A 417 -32.87 -7.36 -19.05
C GLY A 417 -31.77 -6.79 -19.94
N ALA A 418 -31.94 -5.55 -20.40
CA ALA A 418 -30.89 -4.81 -21.12
C ALA A 418 -29.80 -4.29 -20.18
N ASP A 419 -30.14 -4.00 -18.92
CA ASP A 419 -29.22 -3.36 -17.99
C ASP A 419 -28.23 -4.37 -17.41
N LEU A 420 -26.96 -3.99 -17.37
CA LEU A 420 -25.88 -4.89 -16.97
C LEU A 420 -24.73 -4.16 -16.27
N VAL A 421 -23.88 -4.94 -15.62
CA VAL A 421 -22.60 -4.52 -15.07
C VAL A 421 -21.48 -5.21 -15.85
N LYS A 422 -20.43 -4.46 -16.17
CA LYS A 422 -19.25 -5.00 -16.88
C LYS A 422 -17.96 -4.51 -16.26
N ASP A 423 -16.94 -5.39 -16.25
CA ASP A 423 -15.62 -5.06 -15.73
C ASP A 423 -14.97 -3.91 -16.53
N GLU A 424 -14.25 -3.07 -15.80
CA GLU A 424 -13.68 -1.83 -16.33
C GLU A 424 -12.65 -2.08 -17.44
N ILE A 425 -11.82 -3.11 -17.33
CA ILE A 425 -10.81 -3.47 -18.34
C ILE A 425 -11.49 -3.74 -19.69
N THR A 426 -12.57 -4.53 -19.69
CA THR A 426 -13.34 -4.79 -20.90
C THR A 426 -13.99 -3.53 -21.44
N CYS A 427 -14.61 -2.71 -20.59
CA CYS A 427 -15.23 -1.46 -21.04
C CYS A 427 -14.20 -0.52 -21.70
N HIS A 428 -13.09 -0.23 -21.03
CA HIS A 428 -12.02 0.60 -21.59
C HIS A 428 -11.47 0.05 -22.90
N ALA A 429 -11.30 -1.28 -23.01
CA ALA A 429 -10.89 -1.94 -24.24
C ALA A 429 -11.91 -1.73 -25.38
N ARG A 430 -13.20 -1.89 -25.10
CA ARG A 430 -14.28 -1.69 -26.08
C ARG A 430 -14.40 -0.22 -26.48
N GLY A 431 -14.24 0.71 -25.54
CA GLY A 431 -14.30 2.15 -25.76
C GLY A 431 -13.21 2.63 -26.70
N VAL A 432 -11.95 2.26 -26.46
CA VAL A 432 -10.84 2.67 -27.35
C VAL A 432 -10.91 1.98 -28.71
N LYS A 433 -11.28 0.68 -28.74
CA LYS A 433 -11.39 -0.09 -30.00
C LYS A 433 -12.53 0.37 -30.90
N HIS A 434 -13.49 1.13 -30.37
CA HIS A 434 -14.50 1.81 -31.18
C HIS A 434 -13.89 2.87 -32.11
N TYR A 435 -12.81 3.54 -31.68
CA TYR A 435 -12.07 4.49 -32.51
C TYR A 435 -11.08 3.79 -33.43
N ASN A 436 -10.34 2.81 -32.92
CA ASN A 436 -9.42 2.03 -33.72
C ASN A 436 -9.24 0.60 -33.16
N SER A 437 -9.61 -0.40 -33.96
CA SER A 437 -9.48 -1.82 -33.61
C SER A 437 -8.03 -2.28 -33.40
N ASP A 438 -7.07 -1.60 -34.01
CA ASP A 438 -5.65 -1.98 -34.04
C ASP A 438 -4.92 -1.66 -32.74
N VAL A 439 -5.55 -0.90 -31.83
CA VAL A 439 -4.99 -0.62 -30.50
C VAL A 439 -4.69 -1.93 -29.78
N ASP A 440 -3.40 -2.16 -29.52
CA ASP A 440 -2.88 -3.37 -28.88
C ASP A 440 -2.36 -3.11 -27.46
N THR A 441 -2.21 -1.83 -27.10
CA THR A 441 -1.67 -1.40 -25.81
C THR A 441 -2.51 -0.25 -25.24
N ILE A 442 -2.88 -0.35 -23.97
CA ILE A 442 -3.60 0.69 -23.24
C ILE A 442 -2.80 1.09 -22.00
N PHE A 443 -2.47 2.38 -21.93
CA PHE A 443 -2.01 3.05 -20.73
C PHE A 443 -3.18 3.79 -20.08
N GLU A 444 -3.66 3.27 -18.96
CA GLU A 444 -4.77 3.86 -18.22
C GLU A 444 -4.32 4.41 -16.87
N CYS A 445 -4.59 5.68 -16.63
CA CYS A 445 -4.31 6.34 -15.36
C CYS A 445 -5.64 6.81 -14.73
N GLY A 446 -6.09 6.07 -13.72
CA GLY A 446 -7.27 6.40 -12.91
C GLY A 446 -6.93 7.32 -11.74
N GLY A 447 -7.93 7.57 -10.89
CA GLY A 447 -7.76 8.42 -9.71
C GLY A 447 -6.98 7.73 -8.58
N GLN A 448 -7.39 6.52 -8.17
CA GLN A 448 -6.73 5.76 -7.10
C GLN A 448 -5.93 4.55 -7.60
N ASP A 449 -6.21 4.11 -8.82
CA ASP A 449 -5.53 2.99 -9.45
C ASP A 449 -4.94 3.40 -10.81
N ALA A 450 -3.99 2.58 -11.25
CA ALA A 450 -3.34 2.65 -12.55
C ALA A 450 -3.50 1.28 -13.20
N LYS A 451 -3.83 1.25 -14.50
CA LYS A 451 -4.00 0.01 -15.26
C LYS A 451 -3.15 0.04 -16.52
N PHE A 452 -2.68 -1.13 -16.93
CA PHE A 452 -1.90 -1.31 -18.14
C PHE A 452 -2.33 -2.62 -18.78
N THR A 453 -2.79 -2.55 -20.03
CA THR A 453 -3.38 -3.69 -20.73
C THR A 453 -2.70 -3.88 -22.08
N VAL A 454 -2.34 -5.13 -22.40
CA VAL A 454 -1.81 -5.55 -23.69
C VAL A 454 -2.73 -6.63 -24.26
N PHE A 455 -3.06 -6.51 -25.54
CA PHE A 455 -3.90 -7.45 -26.26
C PHE A 455 -3.08 -8.40 -27.14
N ASN A 456 -3.64 -9.57 -27.40
CA ASN A 456 -3.21 -10.44 -28.48
C ASN A 456 -3.77 -9.91 -29.81
N ARG A 457 -3.25 -10.43 -30.93
CA ARG A 457 -3.75 -10.09 -32.28
C ARG A 457 -5.22 -10.45 -32.49
N ASP A 458 -5.76 -11.42 -31.75
CA ASP A 458 -7.18 -11.80 -31.78
C ASP A 458 -8.07 -10.89 -30.91
N GLY A 459 -7.50 -9.84 -30.31
CA GLY A 459 -8.20 -8.89 -29.45
C GLY A 459 -8.41 -9.37 -28.01
N THR A 460 -7.98 -10.59 -27.65
CA THR A 460 -8.05 -11.07 -26.27
C THR A 460 -7.00 -10.40 -25.39
N VAL A 461 -7.30 -10.21 -24.10
CA VAL A 461 -6.34 -9.64 -23.14
C VAL A 461 -5.19 -10.63 -22.96
N ARG A 462 -4.01 -10.28 -23.50
CA ARG A 462 -2.76 -11.02 -23.28
C ARG A 462 -2.28 -10.81 -21.86
N LYS A 463 -2.37 -9.57 -21.39
CA LYS A 463 -1.87 -9.16 -20.08
C LYS A 463 -2.63 -7.94 -19.57
N ALA A 464 -2.97 -7.95 -18.30
CA ALA A 464 -3.47 -6.78 -17.59
C ALA A 464 -2.73 -6.64 -16.26
N LYS A 465 -2.22 -5.45 -15.98
CA LYS A 465 -1.66 -5.05 -14.70
C LYS A 465 -2.56 -3.98 -14.10
N MET A 466 -2.73 -4.04 -12.79
CA MET A 466 -3.45 -3.03 -12.04
C MET A 466 -2.74 -2.82 -10.71
N ASN A 467 -2.58 -1.56 -10.31
CA ASN A 467 -2.01 -1.20 -9.02
C ASN A 467 -3.13 -0.68 -8.11
N LEU A 468 -3.35 -1.39 -7.00
CA LEU A 468 -4.41 -1.09 -6.03
C LEU A 468 -3.89 -0.46 -4.73
N CYS A 469 -2.56 -0.40 -4.52
CA CYS A 469 -2.02 -0.01 -3.22
C CYS A 469 -1.09 1.21 -3.28
N CYS A 470 -0.31 1.35 -4.35
CA CYS A 470 0.61 2.48 -4.49
C CYS A 470 -0.05 3.60 -5.30
N MET A 471 0.04 4.86 -4.83
CA MET A 471 -0.46 6.01 -5.60
C MET A 471 0.59 6.59 -6.56
N ALA A 472 1.78 5.98 -6.67
CA ALA A 472 2.74 6.40 -7.69
C ALA A 472 2.12 6.19 -9.07
N GLY A 473 2.01 7.28 -9.85
CA GLY A 473 1.38 7.25 -11.16
C GLY A 473 -0.16 7.18 -11.13
N THR A 474 -0.82 7.59 -10.04
CA THR A 474 -2.30 7.69 -9.98
C THR A 474 -2.76 9.14 -9.85
N GLY A 475 -3.93 9.46 -10.39
CA GLY A 475 -4.50 10.82 -10.43
C GLY A 475 -4.62 11.50 -9.07
N GLN A 476 -4.78 10.75 -7.97
CA GLN A 476 -4.80 11.32 -6.61
C GLN A 476 -3.43 11.86 -6.21
N SER A 477 -2.33 11.22 -6.60
CA SER A 477 -0.99 11.77 -6.37
C SER A 477 -0.78 13.07 -7.13
N MET A 478 -1.29 13.14 -8.36
CA MET A 478 -1.30 14.37 -9.15
C MET A 478 -2.14 15.46 -8.46
N LYS A 479 -3.40 15.18 -8.08
CA LYS A 479 -4.26 16.13 -7.35
C LYS A 479 -3.56 16.66 -6.10
N ASN A 480 -2.95 15.78 -5.29
CA ASN A 480 -2.19 16.20 -4.11
C ASN A 480 -1.03 17.16 -4.44
N MET A 481 -0.29 16.91 -5.53
CA MET A 481 0.81 17.80 -5.96
C MET A 481 0.28 19.12 -6.51
N LEU A 482 -0.80 19.11 -7.29
CA LEU A 482 -1.42 20.32 -7.83
C LEU A 482 -2.01 21.19 -6.72
N ASP A 483 -2.71 20.59 -5.76
CA ASP A 483 -3.26 21.27 -4.57
C ASP A 483 -2.14 21.89 -3.74
N MET A 484 -1.03 21.16 -3.54
CA MET A 484 0.17 21.67 -2.87
C MET A 484 0.76 22.89 -3.58
N LEU A 485 0.70 22.92 -4.91
CA LEU A 485 1.23 24.00 -5.75
C LEU A 485 0.23 25.14 -5.99
N GLY A 486 -1.06 24.94 -5.68
CA GLY A 486 -2.14 25.87 -6.00
C GLY A 486 -2.44 25.96 -7.50
N PHE A 487 -2.22 24.89 -8.25
CA PHE A 487 -2.57 24.81 -9.67
C PHE A 487 -3.94 24.16 -9.86
N ASN A 488 -4.69 24.62 -10.87
CA ASN A 488 -5.76 23.82 -11.46
C ASN A 488 -5.20 22.95 -12.62
N TYR A 489 -5.92 21.90 -13.01
CA TYR A 489 -5.43 20.92 -13.98
C TYR A 489 -5.11 21.52 -15.35
N ASP A 490 -5.98 22.39 -15.86
CA ASP A 490 -5.83 22.96 -17.21
C ASP A 490 -4.66 23.97 -17.27
N SER A 491 -4.56 24.87 -16.30
CA SER A 491 -3.44 25.83 -16.23
C SER A 491 -2.11 25.12 -16.03
N PHE A 492 -2.10 24.05 -15.22
CA PHE A 492 -0.93 23.23 -15.00
C PHE A 492 -0.36 22.66 -16.30
N SER A 493 -1.20 22.05 -17.14
CA SER A 493 -0.76 21.46 -18.40
C SER A 493 -0.14 22.52 -19.32
N ASN A 494 -0.72 23.72 -19.35
CA ASN A 494 -0.20 24.82 -20.17
C ASN A 494 1.16 25.33 -19.65
N TYR A 495 1.32 25.52 -18.34
CA TYR A 495 2.61 25.90 -17.75
C TYR A 495 3.69 24.84 -18.00
N ALA A 496 3.34 23.56 -17.86
CA ALA A 496 4.27 22.46 -18.06
C ALA A 496 4.78 22.39 -19.52
N LEU A 497 3.91 22.64 -20.49
CA LEU A 497 4.26 22.63 -21.92
C LEU A 497 5.05 23.89 -22.35
N ALA A 498 4.87 25.01 -21.65
CA ALA A 498 5.61 26.24 -21.88
C ALA A 498 7.07 26.19 -21.35
N ALA A 499 7.42 25.18 -20.55
CA ALA A 499 8.75 25.05 -19.97
C ALA A 499 9.82 24.80 -21.05
N LYS A 500 10.91 25.54 -20.99
CA LYS A 500 12.05 25.40 -21.92
C LYS A 500 12.97 24.22 -21.62
N ARG A 501 12.78 23.58 -20.47
CA ARG A 501 13.52 22.43 -19.97
C ARG A 501 12.74 21.83 -18.80
N THR A 502 12.98 20.55 -18.51
CA THR A 502 12.22 19.82 -17.51
C THR A 502 13.14 19.37 -16.37
N PRO A 503 13.13 20.00 -15.19
CA PRO A 503 13.90 19.50 -14.06
C PRO A 503 13.49 18.07 -13.70
N ILE A 504 14.47 17.20 -13.46
CA ILE A 504 14.24 15.81 -13.08
C ILE A 504 14.14 15.72 -11.55
N THR A 505 13.06 15.12 -11.08
CA THR A 505 12.85 14.71 -9.68
C THR A 505 12.82 13.18 -9.59
N ASP A 506 12.42 12.60 -8.46
CA ASP A 506 12.19 11.15 -8.39
C ASP A 506 11.09 10.70 -9.37
N GLU A 507 11.36 9.60 -10.09
CA GLU A 507 10.51 9.03 -11.13
C GLU A 507 9.91 7.67 -10.72
N PHE A 508 9.93 7.31 -9.43
CA PHE A 508 9.41 6.01 -8.96
C PHE A 508 8.35 6.17 -7.88
N CYS A 509 8.53 7.10 -6.96
CA CYS A 509 7.71 7.25 -5.76
C CYS A 509 7.10 8.65 -5.69
N ALA A 510 5.76 8.74 -5.68
CA ALA A 510 5.06 10.02 -5.58
C ALA A 510 5.49 10.89 -4.38
N ILE A 511 5.82 10.29 -3.23
CA ILE A 511 6.31 11.05 -2.06
C ILE A 511 7.67 11.70 -2.34
N PHE A 512 8.56 10.99 -3.03
CA PHE A 512 9.88 11.53 -3.37
C PHE A 512 9.82 12.51 -4.53
N THR A 513 8.88 12.32 -5.47
CA THR A 513 8.54 13.32 -6.49
C THR A 513 8.06 14.60 -5.81
N GLU A 514 7.11 14.52 -4.89
CA GLU A 514 6.59 15.66 -4.09
C GLU A 514 7.73 16.36 -3.32
N ALA A 515 8.61 15.60 -2.66
CA ALA A 515 9.77 16.14 -1.96
C ALA A 515 10.78 16.83 -2.92
N GLY A 516 10.97 16.27 -4.12
CA GLY A 516 11.78 16.87 -5.18
C GLY A 516 11.20 18.20 -5.67
N ILE A 517 9.88 18.24 -5.90
CA ILE A 517 9.16 19.47 -6.28
C ILE A 517 9.29 20.55 -5.20
N LEU A 518 9.15 20.18 -3.92
CA LEU A 518 9.36 21.10 -2.80
C LEU A 518 10.79 21.63 -2.74
N LYS A 519 11.79 20.81 -3.12
CA LYS A 519 13.18 21.27 -3.27
C LYS A 519 13.29 22.30 -4.41
N LEU A 520 12.70 22.05 -5.57
CA LEU A 520 12.71 23.00 -6.71
C LEU A 520 12.03 24.33 -6.34
N LEU A 521 10.91 24.29 -5.61
CA LEU A 521 10.26 25.47 -5.05
C LEU A 521 11.18 26.24 -4.10
N ALA A 522 11.84 25.53 -3.18
CA ALA A 522 12.78 26.15 -2.23
C ALA A 522 13.99 26.79 -2.92
N LEU A 523 14.36 26.28 -4.10
CA LEU A 523 15.39 26.84 -4.98
C LEU A 523 14.86 27.96 -5.90
N GLY A 524 13.57 28.30 -5.85
CA GLY A 524 13.02 29.39 -6.67
C GLY A 524 13.04 29.11 -8.18
N PHE A 525 12.82 27.85 -8.58
CA PHE A 525 12.56 27.52 -9.99
C PHE A 525 11.28 28.20 -10.50
N PRO A 526 11.21 28.56 -11.81
CA PRO A 526 10.03 29.18 -12.38
C PRO A 526 8.84 28.20 -12.40
N LYS A 527 7.62 28.75 -12.44
CA LYS A 527 6.37 27.96 -12.34
C LYS A 527 6.24 26.94 -13.47
N GLU A 528 6.70 27.29 -14.66
CA GLU A 528 6.72 26.45 -15.87
C GLU A 528 7.59 25.20 -15.66
N GLU A 529 8.82 25.39 -15.18
CA GLU A 529 9.75 24.29 -14.91
C GLU A 529 9.24 23.40 -13.75
N ILE A 530 8.60 23.98 -12.73
CA ILE A 530 7.96 23.21 -11.64
C ILE A 530 6.78 22.38 -12.17
N ALA A 531 5.95 22.96 -13.04
CA ALA A 531 4.84 22.25 -13.65
C ALA A 531 5.33 21.10 -14.54
N ALA A 532 6.38 21.34 -15.35
CA ALA A 532 7.01 20.32 -16.17
C ALA A 532 7.62 19.18 -15.33
N ALA A 533 8.37 19.50 -14.28
CA ALA A 533 8.94 18.51 -13.35
C ALA A 533 7.86 17.66 -12.68
N THR A 534 6.72 18.27 -12.34
CA THR A 534 5.58 17.57 -11.75
C THR A 534 4.96 16.58 -12.74
N ALA A 535 4.69 16.98 -13.98
CA ALA A 535 4.14 16.08 -15.00
C ALA A 535 5.11 14.94 -15.33
N TYR A 536 6.39 15.28 -15.47
CA TYR A 536 7.45 14.33 -15.80
C TYR A 536 7.69 13.31 -14.69
N GLY A 537 7.83 13.73 -13.43
CA GLY A 537 7.99 12.83 -12.30
C GLY A 537 6.74 11.98 -12.03
N PHE A 538 5.55 12.57 -12.21
CA PHE A 538 4.27 11.85 -12.10
C PHE A 538 4.16 10.69 -13.10
N MET A 539 4.42 10.97 -14.39
CA MET A 539 4.42 9.94 -15.44
C MET A 539 5.59 8.97 -15.31
N GLY A 540 6.74 9.40 -14.79
CA GLY A 540 7.84 8.51 -14.47
C GLY A 540 7.41 7.44 -13.47
N GLY A 541 6.70 7.83 -12.40
CA GLY A 541 6.14 6.87 -11.44
C GLY A 541 5.20 5.85 -12.10
N TYR A 542 4.40 6.28 -13.07
CA TYR A 542 3.54 5.38 -13.83
C TYR A 542 4.35 4.44 -14.75
N ALA A 543 5.25 4.98 -15.57
CA ALA A 543 6.02 4.22 -16.54
C ALA A 543 7.10 3.32 -15.91
N ASN A 544 7.92 3.85 -15.01
CA ASN A 544 9.09 3.16 -14.47
C ASN A 544 8.74 2.24 -13.30
N LYS A 545 7.80 2.64 -12.41
CA LYS A 545 7.44 1.84 -11.23
C LYS A 545 6.28 0.89 -11.48
N PHE A 546 5.20 1.35 -12.12
CA PHE A 546 4.00 0.54 -12.30
C PHE A 546 4.07 -0.35 -13.55
N VAL A 547 4.29 0.27 -14.72
CA VAL A 547 4.47 -0.48 -15.97
C VAL A 547 5.75 -1.32 -15.86
N GLY A 548 6.90 -0.67 -15.63
CA GLY A 548 8.20 -1.33 -15.49
C GLY A 548 8.71 -1.91 -16.81
N ASN A 549 9.41 -3.04 -16.77
CA ASN A 549 10.03 -3.67 -17.95
C ASN A 549 9.04 -4.49 -18.80
N GLU A 550 7.79 -4.05 -18.91
CA GLU A 550 6.78 -4.75 -19.70
C GLU A 550 6.98 -4.48 -21.19
N SER A 551 6.67 -5.48 -22.01
CA SER A 551 6.65 -5.30 -23.46
C SER A 551 5.35 -4.64 -23.91
N PHE A 552 5.46 -3.62 -24.75
CA PHE A 552 4.34 -2.96 -25.43
C PHE A 552 4.13 -3.59 -26.81
N GLY A 553 2.94 -3.38 -27.37
CA GLY A 553 2.72 -3.53 -28.80
C GLY A 553 3.10 -2.27 -29.57
N GLU A 554 2.63 -2.17 -30.81
CA GLU A 554 3.00 -1.09 -31.74
C GLU A 554 2.00 0.08 -31.68
N PHE A 555 0.75 -0.17 -31.29
CA PHE A 555 -0.32 0.84 -31.34
C PHE A 555 -0.90 1.10 -29.95
N ALA A 556 -0.38 2.14 -29.29
CA ALA A 556 -0.73 2.46 -27.91
C ALA A 556 -1.70 3.64 -27.77
N SER A 557 -2.71 3.48 -26.91
CA SER A 557 -3.59 4.55 -26.45
C SER A 557 -3.32 4.91 -24.99
N ALA A 558 -3.40 6.20 -24.66
CA ALA A 558 -3.33 6.70 -23.29
C ALA A 558 -4.67 7.33 -22.87
N GLN A 559 -5.25 6.84 -21.77
CA GLN A 559 -6.64 7.11 -21.39
C GLN A 559 -6.86 7.24 -19.87
N GLY A 560 -7.92 7.96 -19.48
CA GLY A 560 -8.18 8.38 -18.09
C GLY A 560 -7.91 9.86 -17.85
N GLY A 561 -8.27 10.35 -16.66
CA GLY A 561 -8.33 11.77 -16.33
C GLY A 561 -7.02 12.53 -16.58
N PRO A 562 -5.85 12.04 -16.11
CA PRO A 562 -4.59 12.74 -16.32
C PRO A 562 -4.18 12.89 -17.80
N PHE A 563 -4.65 12.01 -18.69
CA PHE A 563 -4.34 12.14 -20.11
C PHE A 563 -5.23 13.14 -20.85
N LYS A 564 -6.20 13.78 -20.17
CA LYS A 564 -6.89 14.97 -20.71
C LYS A 564 -5.89 16.08 -21.03
N GLY A 565 -4.89 16.26 -20.16
CA GLY A 565 -3.83 17.25 -20.32
C GLY A 565 -2.69 16.74 -21.20
N ASN A 566 -2.29 17.55 -22.18
CA ASN A 566 -1.26 17.19 -23.15
C ASN A 566 0.14 17.06 -22.49
N SER A 567 0.38 17.68 -21.34
CA SER A 567 1.64 17.55 -20.60
C SER A 567 1.92 16.11 -20.14
N CYS A 568 0.88 15.37 -19.71
CA CYS A 568 1.03 13.99 -19.26
C CYS A 568 1.25 13.03 -20.42
N LEU A 569 0.62 13.28 -21.58
CA LEU A 569 0.86 12.51 -22.81
C LEU A 569 2.31 12.65 -23.27
N ALA A 570 2.80 13.89 -23.33
CA ALA A 570 4.19 14.18 -23.68
C ALA A 570 5.18 13.54 -22.70
N ALA A 571 4.93 13.68 -21.39
CA ALA A 571 5.77 13.06 -20.37
C ALA A 571 5.77 11.53 -20.49
N LEU A 572 4.62 10.89 -20.73
CA LEU A 572 4.54 9.45 -20.94
C LEU A 572 5.39 9.03 -22.16
N ALA A 573 5.26 9.72 -23.29
CA ALA A 573 6.03 9.44 -24.50
C ALA A 573 7.56 9.59 -24.30
N LEU A 574 8.00 10.55 -23.47
CA LEU A 574 9.41 10.70 -23.10
C LEU A 574 9.94 9.51 -22.30
N HIS A 575 9.15 8.98 -21.36
CA HIS A 575 9.55 7.85 -20.53
C HIS A 575 9.55 6.52 -21.28
N THR A 576 8.52 6.28 -22.10
CA THR A 576 8.32 4.98 -22.77
C THR A 576 8.99 4.90 -24.13
N GLY A 577 9.20 6.04 -24.79
CA GLY A 577 9.77 6.11 -26.13
C GLY A 577 8.82 5.71 -27.26
N ILE A 578 7.59 5.28 -26.96
CA ILE A 578 6.61 4.81 -27.95
C ILE A 578 5.78 5.96 -28.52
N GLU A 579 5.11 5.71 -29.65
CA GLU A 579 4.06 6.57 -30.16
C GLU A 579 2.75 6.38 -29.37
N ILE A 580 2.07 7.49 -29.06
CA ILE A 580 0.84 7.52 -28.26
C ILE A 580 -0.28 8.13 -29.09
N HIS A 581 -1.39 7.40 -29.21
CA HIS A 581 -2.60 7.84 -29.87
C HIS A 581 -3.58 8.43 -28.86
N ALA A 582 -3.70 9.76 -28.87
CA ALA A 582 -4.55 10.52 -27.98
C ALA A 582 -5.94 10.73 -28.61
N PHE A 583 -6.75 9.67 -28.57
CA PHE A 583 -8.13 9.68 -29.08
C PHE A 583 -9.04 10.68 -28.32
N PRO A 584 -10.13 11.16 -28.95
CA PRO A 584 -11.09 12.05 -28.31
C PRO A 584 -11.85 11.34 -27.18
N HIS A 585 -12.35 12.08 -26.19
CA HIS A 585 -13.11 11.52 -25.05
C HIS A 585 -12.37 10.46 -24.23
N ARG A 586 -11.03 10.42 -24.29
CA ARG A 586 -10.17 9.42 -23.62
C ARG A 586 -10.33 9.32 -22.10
N GLN A 587 -10.93 10.31 -21.45
CA GLN A 587 -11.30 10.23 -20.02
C GLN A 587 -12.57 9.40 -19.75
N LEU A 588 -13.34 9.08 -20.80
CA LEU A 588 -14.68 8.47 -20.75
C LEU A 588 -14.74 7.06 -21.35
N PHE A 589 -13.61 6.46 -21.75
CA PHE A 589 -13.63 5.15 -22.42
C PHE A 589 -14.24 4.02 -21.59
N GLY A 590 -14.19 4.11 -20.25
CA GLY A 590 -14.98 3.24 -19.38
C GLY A 590 -16.48 3.38 -19.63
N ALA A 591 -17.01 4.60 -19.61
CA ALA A 591 -18.42 4.88 -19.87
C ALA A 591 -18.82 4.57 -21.33
N LEU A 592 -18.02 4.96 -22.31
CA LEU A 592 -18.24 4.62 -23.72
C LEU A 592 -18.29 3.10 -23.94
N GLY A 593 -17.32 2.39 -23.39
CA GLY A 593 -17.26 0.94 -23.42
C GLY A 593 -18.48 0.28 -22.81
N ALA A 594 -18.94 0.78 -21.67
CA ALA A 594 -20.18 0.30 -21.04
C ALA A 594 -21.38 0.49 -21.98
N ALA A 595 -21.54 1.69 -22.57
CA ALA A 595 -22.61 1.97 -23.54
C ALA A 595 -22.56 1.02 -24.75
N ILE A 596 -21.38 0.72 -25.28
CA ILE A 596 -21.18 -0.23 -26.38
C ILE A 596 -21.54 -1.65 -25.96
N VAL A 597 -21.18 -2.09 -24.75
CA VAL A 597 -21.48 -3.44 -24.27
C VAL A 597 -22.99 -3.67 -24.13
N VAL A 598 -23.74 -2.70 -23.59
CA VAL A 598 -25.20 -2.82 -23.53
C VAL A 598 -25.83 -2.79 -24.92
N TYR A 599 -25.30 -1.96 -25.83
CA TYR A 599 -25.74 -1.94 -27.21
C TYR A 599 -25.57 -3.31 -27.91
N ASP A 600 -24.40 -3.93 -27.76
CA ASP A 600 -24.11 -5.25 -28.33
C ASP A 600 -25.06 -6.33 -27.80
N GLU A 601 -25.33 -6.33 -26.48
CA GLU A 601 -26.20 -7.35 -25.88
C GLU A 601 -27.66 -7.17 -26.35
N ILE A 602 -28.13 -5.92 -26.49
CA ILE A 602 -29.44 -5.63 -27.11
C ILE A 602 -29.47 -6.18 -28.53
N ARG A 603 -28.47 -5.87 -29.37
CA ARG A 603 -28.41 -6.32 -30.77
C ARG A 603 -28.35 -7.83 -30.90
N LYS A 604 -27.63 -8.51 -30.01
CA LYS A 604 -27.52 -9.96 -29.95
C LYS A 604 -28.87 -10.62 -29.63
N VAL A 605 -29.60 -10.10 -28.65
CA VAL A 605 -30.95 -10.59 -28.31
C VAL A 605 -31.92 -10.34 -29.48
N GLU A 606 -31.90 -9.15 -30.06
CA GLU A 606 -32.74 -8.81 -31.23
C GLU A 606 -32.45 -9.71 -32.43
N SER A 607 -31.18 -10.00 -32.70
CA SER A 607 -30.75 -10.91 -33.79
C SER A 607 -31.22 -12.35 -33.58
N SER A 608 -31.44 -12.75 -32.32
CA SER A 608 -32.03 -14.04 -31.97
C SER A 608 -33.57 -14.05 -31.93
N GLY A 609 -34.21 -12.96 -32.37
CA GLY A 609 -35.67 -12.79 -32.38
C GLY A 609 -36.29 -12.44 -31.02
N GLY A 610 -35.46 -12.19 -30.01
CA GLY A 610 -35.88 -11.79 -28.67
C GLY A 610 -36.08 -10.26 -28.55
N LYS A 611 -36.69 -9.83 -27.44
CA LYS A 611 -36.76 -8.43 -27.04
C LYS A 611 -36.18 -8.25 -25.65
N THR A 612 -35.37 -7.21 -25.46
CA THR A 612 -34.87 -6.82 -24.14
C THR A 612 -35.82 -5.86 -23.45
N VAL A 613 -35.73 -5.81 -22.11
CA VAL A 613 -36.48 -4.85 -21.28
C VAL A 613 -35.54 -4.01 -20.43
N VAL A 614 -35.89 -2.73 -20.26
CA VAL A 614 -35.16 -1.82 -19.37
C VAL A 614 -35.75 -1.94 -17.97
N ARG A 615 -34.88 -2.29 -17.02
CA ARG A 615 -35.13 -2.42 -15.59
C ARG A 615 -34.60 -1.23 -14.79
N PHE A 616 -33.84 -0.33 -15.40
CA PHE A 616 -33.46 0.95 -14.80
C PHE A 616 -34.68 1.68 -14.25
N ARG A 617 -34.61 2.12 -12.99
CA ARG A 617 -35.69 2.81 -12.26
C ARG A 617 -35.99 4.21 -12.83
N GLY A 618 -35.13 4.73 -13.71
CA GLY A 618 -35.33 5.99 -14.43
C GLY A 618 -34.62 7.18 -13.79
N LEU A 619 -34.63 8.33 -14.48
CA LEU A 619 -33.89 9.52 -14.05
C LEU A 619 -34.47 10.21 -12.81
N ASN A 620 -35.68 9.84 -12.35
CA ASN A 620 -36.27 10.36 -11.11
C ASN A 620 -35.55 9.91 -9.83
N LEU A 621 -34.62 8.95 -9.94
CA LEU A 621 -33.68 8.61 -8.87
C LEU A 621 -32.87 9.82 -8.37
N ALA A 622 -32.76 10.87 -9.19
CA ALA A 622 -32.17 12.15 -8.82
C ALA A 622 -32.73 12.76 -7.53
N ASP A 623 -34.01 12.54 -7.21
CA ASP A 623 -34.67 13.18 -6.06
C ASP A 623 -34.94 12.20 -4.90
N VAL A 624 -34.60 10.91 -5.07
CA VAL A 624 -34.89 9.88 -4.07
C VAL A 624 -34.01 10.06 -2.83
N LYS A 625 -34.63 10.03 -1.64
CA LYS A 625 -33.90 9.98 -0.37
C LYS A 625 -33.74 8.54 0.06
N TYR A 626 -32.50 8.14 0.30
CA TYR A 626 -32.17 6.78 0.72
C TYR A 626 -31.98 6.73 2.23
N GLU A 627 -32.68 5.81 2.90
CA GLU A 627 -32.35 5.47 4.27
C GLU A 627 -31.06 4.64 4.27
N LYS A 628 -30.05 5.08 5.04
CA LYS A 628 -28.73 4.45 5.12
C LYS A 628 -28.51 3.88 6.52
N ARG A 629 -28.12 2.62 6.62
CA ARG A 629 -27.55 2.03 7.84
C ARG A 629 -26.29 1.23 7.53
N VAL A 630 -25.44 1.02 8.52
CA VAL A 630 -24.21 0.23 8.37
C VAL A 630 -24.27 -0.95 9.29
N GLU A 631 -24.10 -2.14 8.72
CA GLU A 631 -24.17 -3.40 9.46
C GLU A 631 -23.04 -4.32 9.05
N ASN A 632 -22.70 -5.25 9.93
CA ASN A 632 -21.67 -6.24 9.66
C ASN A 632 -22.20 -7.34 8.72
N CYS A 633 -21.36 -7.83 7.81
CA CYS A 633 -21.77 -8.85 6.86
C CYS A 633 -22.17 -10.18 7.54
N SER A 634 -21.69 -10.46 8.74
CA SER A 634 -22.10 -11.60 9.57
C SER A 634 -23.59 -11.60 9.92
N VAL A 635 -24.23 -10.42 9.98
CA VAL A 635 -25.64 -10.27 10.34
C VAL A 635 -26.55 -10.68 9.18
N PHE A 636 -26.20 -10.31 7.95
CA PHE A 636 -27.07 -10.45 6.76
C PHE A 636 -26.63 -11.54 5.78
N ILE A 637 -25.32 -11.75 5.62
CA ILE A 637 -24.80 -12.76 4.70
C ILE A 637 -24.76 -14.11 5.43
N LYS A 638 -25.74 -14.97 5.14
CA LYS A 638 -25.83 -16.36 5.68
C LYS A 638 -24.51 -17.14 5.57
N ASN A 639 -23.70 -16.85 4.55
CA ASN A 639 -22.39 -17.46 4.29
C ASN A 639 -21.20 -16.46 4.44
N SER A 640 -21.29 -15.53 5.39
CA SER A 640 -20.18 -14.63 5.74
C SER A 640 -18.91 -15.43 5.96
N CYS A 641 -17.76 -14.91 5.50
CA CYS A 641 -16.48 -15.59 5.73
C CYS A 641 -16.04 -15.53 7.21
N GLY A 642 -16.66 -14.66 8.01
CA GLY A 642 -16.32 -14.46 9.43
C GLY A 642 -14.95 -13.86 9.69
N LEU A 643 -14.15 -13.56 8.65
CA LEU A 643 -12.75 -13.15 8.78
C LEU A 643 -12.57 -11.65 8.97
N ARG A 644 -13.21 -10.85 8.11
CA ARG A 644 -13.14 -9.38 8.18
C ARG A 644 -14.40 -8.77 8.78
N ASP A 645 -15.45 -9.59 8.89
CA ASP A 645 -16.83 -9.17 9.17
C ASP A 645 -17.17 -7.82 8.51
N CYS A 646 -16.99 -7.76 7.19
CA CYS A 646 -17.00 -6.52 6.42
C CYS A 646 -18.25 -5.70 6.74
N ARG A 647 -18.07 -4.40 6.98
CA ARG A 647 -19.18 -3.47 7.10
C ARG A 647 -19.83 -3.22 5.73
N LEU A 648 -21.11 -3.54 5.64
CA LEU A 648 -21.95 -3.27 4.49
C LEU A 648 -22.79 -2.02 4.81
N GLN A 649 -22.82 -1.10 3.87
CA GLN A 649 -23.84 -0.06 3.79
C GLN A 649 -25.12 -0.66 3.22
N ILE A 650 -26.22 -0.48 3.93
CA ILE A 650 -27.55 -0.91 3.52
C ILE A 650 -28.33 0.34 3.14
N TYR A 651 -28.81 0.34 1.90
CA TYR A 651 -29.65 1.37 1.32
C TYR A 651 -31.06 0.81 1.18
N LYS A 652 -32.04 1.49 1.78
CA LYS A 652 -33.45 1.11 1.59
C LYS A 652 -34.10 2.02 0.55
N ILE A 653 -34.75 1.41 -0.44
CA ILE A 653 -35.63 2.09 -1.40
C ILE A 653 -36.96 1.33 -1.37
N ASP A 654 -38.04 1.99 -0.96
CA ASP A 654 -39.35 1.37 -0.81
C ASP A 654 -39.29 0.09 0.06
N GLU A 655 -39.56 -1.09 -0.51
CA GLU A 655 -39.45 -2.41 0.15
C GLU A 655 -38.10 -3.10 -0.10
N ASP A 656 -37.27 -2.59 -1.02
CA ASP A 656 -35.98 -3.21 -1.38
C ASP A 656 -34.86 -2.75 -0.44
N GLU A 657 -34.08 -3.72 0.06
CA GLU A 657 -32.82 -3.47 0.77
C GLU A 657 -31.62 -3.82 -0.12
N ILE A 658 -30.82 -2.81 -0.43
CA ILE A 658 -29.66 -2.91 -1.32
C ILE A 658 -28.38 -2.81 -0.50
N PHE A 659 -27.53 -3.83 -0.61
CA PHE A 659 -26.27 -3.92 0.11
C PHE A 659 -25.12 -3.42 -0.76
N SER A 660 -24.26 -2.59 -0.18
CA SER A 660 -23.07 -2.03 -0.81
C SER A 660 -21.90 -1.99 0.17
N GLY A 661 -20.69 -2.26 -0.29
CA GLY A 661 -19.48 -2.13 0.53
C GLY A 661 -18.80 -3.44 0.90
N GLY A 662 -17.58 -3.30 1.41
CA GLY A 662 -16.64 -4.39 1.63
C GLY A 662 -15.85 -4.77 0.37
N LEU A 663 -14.54 -5.02 0.52
CA LEU A 663 -13.67 -5.59 -0.53
C LEU A 663 -14.01 -7.05 -0.88
N CYS A 664 -15.02 -7.62 -0.21
CA CYS A 664 -15.35 -9.02 -0.31
C CYS A 664 -16.24 -9.25 -1.53
N PRO A 665 -15.84 -10.14 -2.47
CA PRO A 665 -16.71 -10.55 -3.57
C PRO A 665 -18.04 -11.11 -3.07
N LYS A 666 -18.09 -11.71 -1.87
CA LYS A 666 -19.33 -12.25 -1.29
C LYS A 666 -20.36 -11.17 -0.90
N GLY A 667 -19.94 -9.93 -0.65
CA GLY A 667 -20.84 -8.80 -0.35
C GLY A 667 -21.25 -8.01 -1.60
N ASN A 668 -20.39 -8.02 -2.63
CA ASN A 668 -20.64 -7.31 -3.88
C ASN A 668 -21.18 -8.21 -5.00
N ILE A 669 -21.16 -9.54 -4.88
CA ILE A 669 -21.59 -10.45 -5.94
C ILE A 669 -22.60 -11.44 -5.37
N GLU A 670 -23.79 -11.50 -5.98
CA GLU A 670 -24.65 -12.66 -5.83
C GLU A 670 -23.96 -13.85 -6.53
N THR A 671 -23.19 -14.64 -5.77
CA THR A 671 -22.64 -15.90 -6.31
C THR A 671 -23.79 -16.87 -6.52
N SER A 672 -24.39 -16.84 -7.71
CA SER A 672 -25.47 -17.72 -8.17
C SER A 672 -24.96 -19.01 -8.83
N GLY A 673 -23.66 -19.30 -8.75
CA GLY A 673 -23.03 -20.50 -9.32
C GLY A 673 -22.68 -21.59 -8.29
N ASP A 674 -22.62 -22.84 -8.75
CA ASP A 674 -22.11 -23.98 -7.99
C ASP A 674 -20.66 -23.73 -7.52
N ARG A 675 -20.42 -23.86 -6.20
CA ARG A 675 -19.08 -23.69 -5.64
C ARG A 675 -18.18 -24.90 -5.95
N ALA A 676 -16.95 -24.63 -6.38
CA ALA A 676 -15.96 -25.69 -6.50
C ALA A 676 -15.47 -26.16 -5.12
N PRO A 677 -15.04 -27.43 -4.96
CA PRO A 677 -14.47 -27.92 -3.71
C PRO A 677 -13.20 -27.16 -3.29
N ASN A 678 -12.99 -27.00 -1.97
CA ASN A 678 -11.77 -26.39 -1.43
C ASN A 678 -10.61 -27.40 -1.39
N TYR A 679 -9.73 -27.37 -2.40
CA TYR A 679 -8.57 -28.26 -2.44
C TYR A 679 -7.44 -27.84 -1.51
N VAL A 680 -7.29 -26.54 -1.20
CA VAL A 680 -6.32 -26.03 -0.21
C VAL A 680 -6.68 -26.57 1.17
N GLU A 681 -7.93 -26.42 1.58
CA GLU A 681 -8.41 -26.95 2.86
C GLU A 681 -8.38 -28.48 2.92
N LEU A 682 -8.62 -29.16 1.79
CA LEU A 682 -8.41 -30.61 1.70
C LEU A 682 -6.95 -30.98 2.00
N TYR A 683 -5.98 -30.27 1.42
CA TYR A 683 -4.55 -30.49 1.69
C TYR A 683 -4.23 -30.25 3.17
N LYS A 684 -4.67 -29.10 3.72
CA LYS A 684 -4.48 -28.75 5.14
C LYS A 684 -5.04 -29.82 6.07
N LYS A 685 -6.23 -30.35 5.80
CA LYS A 685 -6.83 -31.46 6.56
C LYS A 685 -6.00 -32.73 6.53
N LEU A 686 -5.49 -33.12 5.35
CA LEU A 686 -4.64 -34.29 5.20
C LEU A 686 -3.32 -34.12 5.95
N LEU A 687 -2.68 -32.95 5.83
CA LEU A 687 -1.45 -32.62 6.55
C LEU A 687 -1.68 -32.61 8.08
N ASN A 688 -2.75 -31.97 8.55
CA ASN A 688 -3.08 -31.90 9.98
C ASN A 688 -3.37 -33.28 10.56
N LYS A 689 -4.07 -34.14 9.81
CA LYS A 689 -4.30 -35.53 10.23
C LYS A 689 -2.99 -36.30 10.36
N GLU A 690 -2.04 -36.08 9.46
CA GLU A 690 -0.73 -36.73 9.53
C GLU A 690 0.11 -36.20 10.71
N ILE A 691 0.15 -34.88 10.90
CA ILE A 691 0.88 -34.23 12.01
C ILE A 691 0.33 -34.69 13.36
N ALA A 692 -0.98 -34.87 13.49
CA ALA A 692 -1.63 -35.33 14.72
C ALA A 692 -1.20 -36.74 15.18
N LEU A 693 -0.57 -37.54 14.30
CA LEU A 693 0.05 -38.82 14.68
C LEU A 693 1.30 -38.63 15.56
N TYR A 694 1.92 -37.45 15.50
CA TYR A 694 3.23 -37.17 16.09
C TYR A 694 3.22 -36.03 17.09
N ALA A 695 2.35 -35.03 16.89
CA ALA A 695 2.34 -33.80 17.66
C ALA A 695 0.94 -33.45 18.18
N GLY A 696 0.90 -32.80 19.35
CA GLY A 696 -0.32 -32.27 19.96
C GLY A 696 -0.42 -30.75 19.85
N LYS A 697 -1.58 -30.20 20.24
CA LYS A 697 -1.76 -28.75 20.40
C LYS A 697 -1.25 -28.28 21.75
N VAL A 698 -0.82 -27.02 21.81
CA VAL A 698 -0.35 -26.38 23.06
C VAL A 698 -1.40 -26.50 24.18
N SER A 699 -2.68 -26.32 23.86
CA SER A 699 -3.82 -26.35 24.79
C SER A 699 -4.19 -27.74 25.31
N GLU A 700 -3.71 -28.81 24.68
CA GLU A 700 -4.11 -30.20 24.96
C GLU A 700 -3.06 -30.95 25.79
N ILE A 701 -1.92 -30.33 26.10
CA ILE A 701 -0.80 -31.00 26.76
C ILE A 701 -0.86 -30.78 28.26
N LYS A 702 -1.09 -31.87 29.00
CA LYS A 702 -0.91 -31.91 30.46
C LYS A 702 0.53 -31.53 30.80
N ASP A 703 0.71 -30.73 31.85
CA ASP A 703 2.04 -30.43 32.37
C ASP A 703 2.68 -31.73 32.85
N THR A 704 3.59 -32.25 32.03
CA THR A 704 4.31 -33.51 32.28
C THR A 704 5.78 -33.21 32.42
N ASP A 705 6.50 -34.08 33.12
CA ASP A 705 7.94 -33.92 33.28
C ASP A 705 8.76 -34.15 32.01
N LYS A 706 8.13 -34.67 30.95
CA LYS A 706 8.78 -34.86 29.67
C LYS A 706 9.09 -33.51 28.98
N PRO A 707 10.27 -33.42 28.35
CA PRO A 707 10.67 -32.24 27.58
C PRO A 707 9.85 -32.10 26.30
N ARG A 708 9.48 -30.87 25.96
CA ARG A 708 8.73 -30.57 24.74
C ARG A 708 9.62 -29.96 23.67
N VAL A 709 9.33 -30.29 22.41
CA VAL A 709 9.83 -29.55 21.25
C VAL A 709 8.68 -28.74 20.68
N LEU A 710 8.78 -27.41 20.77
CA LEU A 710 7.80 -26.46 20.28
C LEU A 710 8.16 -26.08 18.83
N ILE A 711 7.25 -26.27 17.89
CA ILE A 711 7.49 -26.06 16.46
C ILE A 711 6.54 -24.97 15.92
N PRO A 712 7.08 -23.84 15.44
CA PRO A 712 6.31 -22.82 14.74
C PRO A 712 5.72 -23.36 13.42
N ARG A 713 4.39 -23.28 13.26
CA ARG A 713 3.64 -23.71 12.06
C ARG A 713 3.76 -22.70 10.92
N THR A 714 4.94 -22.57 10.35
CA THR A 714 5.24 -21.54 9.35
C THR A 714 6.29 -21.99 8.33
N LEU A 715 6.49 -21.21 7.27
CA LEU A 715 7.50 -21.43 6.25
C LEU A 715 7.46 -22.86 5.69
N SER A 716 8.59 -23.57 5.76
CA SER A 716 8.73 -24.94 5.27
C SER A 716 7.90 -25.96 6.06
N PHE A 717 7.38 -25.61 7.24
CA PHE A 717 6.55 -26.54 8.03
C PHE A 717 5.16 -26.79 7.41
N LEU A 718 4.67 -25.87 6.57
CA LEU A 718 3.33 -25.91 5.99
C LEU A 718 3.17 -26.92 4.83
N ASN A 719 4.11 -27.85 4.70
CA ASN A 719 4.08 -28.91 3.69
C ASN A 719 4.59 -30.24 4.29
N GLU A 720 5.03 -31.18 3.45
CA GLU A 720 5.53 -32.49 3.88
C GLU A 720 6.68 -32.41 4.90
N LYS A 721 7.48 -31.34 4.92
CA LYS A 721 8.56 -31.18 5.92
C LYS A 721 8.01 -31.05 7.34
N GLY A 722 6.76 -30.59 7.52
CA GLY A 722 6.10 -30.60 8.83
C GLY A 722 5.96 -32.01 9.40
N VAL A 723 5.59 -32.98 8.55
CA VAL A 723 5.53 -34.41 8.91
C VAL A 723 6.91 -34.92 9.31
N PHE A 724 7.94 -34.58 8.53
CA PHE A 724 9.32 -34.96 8.84
C PHE A 724 9.76 -34.48 10.22
N PHE A 725 9.60 -33.19 10.55
CA PHE A 725 10.05 -32.66 11.83
C PHE A 725 9.27 -33.25 13.00
N CYS A 726 7.94 -33.38 12.89
CA CYS A 726 7.16 -33.98 13.95
C CYS A 726 7.55 -35.45 14.19
N ALA A 727 7.63 -36.26 13.12
CA ALA A 727 8.03 -37.66 13.22
C ALA A 727 9.45 -37.82 13.81
N LEU A 728 10.40 -36.97 13.41
CA LEU A 728 11.78 -36.98 13.88
C LEU A 728 11.87 -36.80 15.39
N TYR A 729 11.27 -35.72 15.92
CA TYR A 729 11.39 -35.40 17.35
C TYR A 729 10.57 -36.33 18.23
N THR A 730 9.42 -36.83 17.74
CA THR A 730 8.66 -37.87 18.44
C THR A 730 9.47 -39.17 18.52
N GLN A 731 10.15 -39.57 17.44
CA GLN A 731 11.02 -40.76 17.43
C GLN A 731 12.26 -40.59 18.33
N LEU A 732 12.72 -39.35 18.54
CA LEU A 732 13.75 -39.02 19.52
C LEU A 732 13.23 -38.97 20.97
N GLY A 733 11.92 -39.19 21.18
CA GLY A 733 11.29 -39.32 22.50
C GLY A 733 10.82 -37.99 23.12
N PHE A 734 10.71 -36.93 22.33
CA PHE A 734 10.17 -35.65 22.79
C PHE A 734 8.66 -35.60 22.65
N ASN A 735 8.01 -34.82 23.51
CA ASN A 735 6.62 -34.41 23.28
C ASN A 735 6.63 -33.26 22.26
N VAL A 736 6.06 -33.46 21.07
CA VAL A 736 6.07 -32.44 20.02
C VAL A 736 4.80 -31.59 20.10
N VAL A 737 4.98 -30.28 20.01
CA VAL A 737 3.91 -29.28 20.08
C VAL A 737 4.04 -28.36 18.88
N VAL A 738 2.92 -28.06 18.23
CA VAL A 738 2.89 -27.17 17.07
C VAL A 738 1.98 -25.98 17.39
N SER A 739 2.35 -24.78 16.94
CA SER A 739 1.47 -23.61 17.04
C SER A 739 0.19 -23.78 16.19
N PRO A 740 -0.91 -23.07 16.49
CA PRO A 740 -2.13 -23.16 15.70
C PRO A 740 -1.95 -22.58 14.28
N GLU A 741 -3.00 -22.60 13.47
CA GLU A 741 -2.98 -21.87 12.20
C GLU A 741 -2.91 -20.35 12.45
N SER A 742 -2.31 -19.60 11.52
CA SER A 742 -2.15 -18.15 11.64
C SER A 742 -3.50 -17.44 11.74
N ASP A 743 -3.70 -16.70 12.84
CA ASP A 743 -4.81 -15.78 13.09
C ASP A 743 -4.31 -14.34 13.19
N ASP A 744 -5.20 -13.39 13.48
CA ASP A 744 -4.82 -11.97 13.59
C ASP A 744 -3.92 -11.69 14.79
N ASP A 745 -4.05 -12.46 15.88
CA ASP A 745 -3.19 -12.33 17.06
C ASP A 745 -1.74 -12.71 16.72
N ILE A 746 -1.54 -13.83 16.03
CA ILE A 746 -0.22 -14.26 15.55
C ILE A 746 0.36 -13.25 14.56
N VAL A 747 -0.46 -12.71 13.65
CA VAL A 747 -0.03 -11.65 12.72
C VAL A 747 0.45 -10.41 13.48
N ASN A 748 -0.29 -9.97 14.48
CA ASN A 748 0.04 -8.80 15.29
C ASN A 748 1.31 -9.02 16.12
N LEU A 749 1.48 -10.19 16.72
CA LEU A 749 2.74 -10.60 17.36
C LEU A 749 3.89 -10.58 16.35
N GLY A 750 3.67 -11.07 15.14
CA GLY A 750 4.65 -11.07 14.07
C GLY A 750 5.10 -9.67 13.67
N PHE A 751 4.17 -8.71 13.55
CA PHE A 751 4.50 -7.32 13.30
C PHE A 751 5.24 -6.65 14.46
N ALA A 752 4.86 -6.98 15.70
CA ALA A 752 5.50 -6.43 16.90
C ALA A 752 6.92 -6.96 17.13
N CYS A 753 7.21 -8.19 16.70
CA CYS A 753 8.50 -8.86 16.90
C CYS A 753 9.33 -8.97 15.62
N SER A 754 9.16 -8.05 14.66
CA SER A 754 9.92 -8.08 13.42
C SER A 754 10.33 -6.70 12.93
N ASN A 755 11.52 -6.65 12.33
CA ASN A 755 11.95 -5.50 11.56
C ASN A 755 11.02 -5.24 10.38
N SER A 756 10.96 -3.99 9.97
CA SER A 756 10.06 -3.53 8.92
C SER A 756 10.34 -4.21 7.58
N GLU A 757 11.60 -4.41 7.22
CA GLU A 757 12.02 -4.95 5.91
C GLU A 757 11.73 -6.45 5.71
N SER A 758 11.46 -7.19 6.79
CA SER A 758 11.20 -8.63 6.69
C SER A 758 9.97 -8.94 5.84
N CYS A 759 10.06 -9.97 5.00
CA CYS A 759 8.93 -10.45 4.21
C CYS A 759 7.80 -10.97 5.10
N TYR A 760 6.55 -10.91 4.62
CA TYR A 760 5.38 -11.26 5.45
C TYR A 760 5.44 -12.68 6.04
N PRO A 761 5.86 -13.74 5.31
CA PRO A 761 6.04 -15.07 5.91
C PRO A 761 7.09 -15.13 7.03
N ALA A 762 8.17 -14.34 6.94
CA ALA A 762 9.16 -14.26 8.02
C ALA A 762 8.58 -13.56 9.26
N LYS A 763 7.70 -12.56 9.08
CA LYS A 763 6.96 -11.94 10.19
C LYS A 763 6.01 -12.92 10.87
N LEU A 764 5.29 -13.72 10.08
CA LEU A 764 4.44 -14.79 10.61
C LEU A 764 5.26 -15.77 11.43
N GLN A 765 6.48 -16.13 11.00
CA GLN A 765 7.35 -16.97 11.81
C GLN A 765 7.63 -16.35 13.18
N ASN A 766 8.02 -15.08 13.25
CA ASN A 766 8.26 -14.41 14.53
C ASN A 766 6.98 -14.35 15.38
N GLY A 767 5.81 -14.20 14.76
CA GLY A 767 4.50 -14.27 15.42
C GLY A 767 4.25 -15.63 16.06
N HIS A 768 4.45 -16.72 15.30
CA HIS A 768 4.32 -18.09 15.81
C HIS A 768 5.34 -18.40 16.92
N VAL A 769 6.58 -17.92 16.79
CA VAL A 769 7.60 -18.08 17.84
C VAL A 769 7.23 -17.28 19.09
N SER A 770 6.74 -16.05 18.94
CA SER A 770 6.24 -15.24 20.05
C SER A 770 5.07 -15.90 20.77
N TYR A 771 4.13 -16.46 20.01
CA TYR A 771 3.01 -17.22 20.57
C TYR A 771 3.52 -18.41 21.38
N LEU A 772 4.43 -19.22 20.82
CA LEU A 772 4.97 -20.39 21.53
C LEU A 772 5.88 -20.01 22.71
N LYS A 773 6.55 -18.85 22.67
CA LYS A 773 7.41 -18.35 23.74
C LYS A 773 6.63 -18.15 25.05
N SER A 774 5.37 -17.75 25.01
CA SER A 774 4.54 -17.59 26.23
C SER A 774 4.26 -18.92 26.94
N TYR A 775 4.42 -20.05 26.25
CA TYR A 775 4.24 -21.41 26.79
C TYR A 775 5.57 -22.15 27.04
N LEU A 776 6.70 -21.54 26.70
CA LEU A 776 8.03 -22.16 26.80
C LEU A 776 8.48 -22.26 28.26
N ARG A 777 8.73 -23.49 28.75
CA ARG A 777 9.38 -23.71 30.05
C ARG A 777 10.89 -23.62 29.86
N SER A 778 11.45 -22.45 30.17
CA SER A 778 12.90 -22.18 30.03
C SER A 778 13.74 -23.25 30.75
N GLY A 779 14.82 -23.69 30.11
CA GLY A 779 15.68 -24.81 30.49
C GLY A 779 15.13 -26.19 30.11
N LYS A 780 13.81 -26.40 30.14
CA LYS A 780 13.16 -27.72 29.96
C LYS A 780 12.73 -27.99 28.51
N ASP A 781 12.03 -27.04 27.91
CA ASP A 781 11.51 -27.16 26.54
C ASP A 781 12.51 -26.63 25.52
N LYS A 782 12.30 -26.96 24.25
CA LYS A 782 13.14 -26.48 23.14
C LYS A 782 12.27 -25.96 21.99
N MET A 783 12.49 -24.72 21.58
CA MET A 783 11.89 -24.14 20.38
C MET A 783 12.68 -24.60 19.15
N LEU A 784 12.02 -25.22 18.18
CA LEU A 784 12.64 -25.61 16.92
C LEU A 784 12.63 -24.45 15.92
N LEU A 785 13.81 -23.92 15.63
CA LEU A 785 14.04 -22.79 14.75
C LEU A 785 14.91 -23.23 13.56
N VAL A 786 14.26 -23.72 12.50
CA VAL A 786 14.92 -24.33 11.35
C VAL A 786 15.55 -23.28 10.44
N ASN A 787 16.81 -23.51 10.04
CA ASN A 787 17.53 -22.73 9.04
C ASN A 787 17.69 -23.59 7.78
N PHE A 788 16.72 -23.51 6.85
CA PHE A 788 16.72 -24.34 5.64
C PHE A 788 17.48 -23.64 4.52
N ILE A 789 18.69 -24.10 4.21
CA ILE A 789 19.58 -23.40 3.28
C ILE A 789 19.29 -23.74 1.82
N GLY A 790 18.96 -24.99 1.49
CA GLY A 790 18.76 -25.43 0.11
C GLY A 790 18.58 -26.94 -0.06
N SER A 791 18.26 -27.38 -1.28
CA SER A 791 18.07 -28.78 -1.66
C SER A 791 18.87 -29.11 -2.93
N GLU A 792 19.29 -30.37 -3.14
CA GLU A 792 19.93 -30.85 -4.39
C GLU A 792 21.20 -30.09 -4.84
N LYS A 793 22.39 -30.62 -4.50
CA LYS A 793 23.74 -30.07 -4.82
C LYS A 793 24.01 -28.66 -4.26
N LYS A 794 25.28 -28.36 -4.00
CA LYS A 794 25.76 -27.16 -3.27
C LYS A 794 25.30 -25.79 -3.81
N MET A 795 24.82 -25.71 -5.05
CA MET A 795 24.47 -24.46 -5.73
C MET A 795 23.04 -23.96 -5.49
N GLU A 796 22.10 -24.83 -5.11
CA GLU A 796 20.70 -24.40 -4.93
C GLU A 796 20.43 -23.94 -3.50
N LYS A 797 19.81 -22.76 -3.35
CA LYS A 797 19.55 -22.10 -2.08
C LYS A 797 18.11 -21.62 -1.95
N THR A 798 17.61 -21.53 -0.73
CA THR A 798 16.36 -20.85 -0.40
C THR A 798 16.62 -19.35 -0.19
N CYS A 799 15.55 -18.53 -0.13
CA CYS A 799 15.70 -17.10 0.12
C CYS A 799 16.39 -16.81 1.46
N PRO A 800 17.14 -15.68 1.60
CA PRO A 800 17.95 -15.42 2.79
C PRO A 800 17.11 -15.37 4.07
N TYR A 801 15.85 -14.92 3.96
CA TYR A 801 14.89 -14.94 5.07
C TYR A 801 14.50 -16.37 5.51
N ILE A 802 14.49 -17.36 4.61
CA ILE A 802 14.24 -18.76 4.97
C ILE A 802 15.54 -19.42 5.46
N ALA A 803 16.66 -19.11 4.82
CA ALA A 803 17.96 -19.64 5.18
C ALA A 803 18.40 -19.22 6.59
N ALA A 804 18.09 -18.00 7.01
CA ALA A 804 18.40 -17.45 8.33
C ALA A 804 17.17 -17.34 9.27
N ALA A 805 16.04 -17.92 8.87
CA ALA A 805 14.75 -17.86 9.57
C ALA A 805 14.89 -18.09 11.08
N GLY A 806 15.59 -19.15 11.48
CA GLY A 806 15.72 -19.52 12.88
C GLY A 806 16.59 -18.56 13.68
N PHE A 807 17.70 -18.09 13.10
CA PHE A 807 18.58 -17.11 13.74
C PHE A 807 17.90 -15.76 13.96
N VAL A 808 17.19 -15.27 12.94
CA VAL A 808 16.44 -14.01 13.01
C VAL A 808 15.35 -14.09 14.07
N ALA A 809 14.58 -15.18 14.12
CA ALA A 809 13.53 -15.33 15.13
C ALA A 809 14.09 -15.44 16.55
N LYS A 810 15.21 -16.13 16.74
CA LYS A 810 15.87 -16.24 18.05
C LYS A 810 16.30 -14.87 18.58
N ASP A 811 16.96 -14.08 17.74
CA ASP A 811 17.46 -12.75 18.07
C ASP A 811 16.32 -11.75 18.31
N ALA A 812 15.36 -11.70 17.37
CA ALA A 812 14.20 -10.79 17.44
C ALA A 812 13.33 -10.99 18.69
N LEU A 813 13.35 -12.18 19.28
CA LEU A 813 12.60 -12.52 20.49
C LEU A 813 13.48 -12.73 21.72
N ASN A 814 14.78 -12.45 21.64
CA ASN A 814 15.73 -12.64 22.73
C ASN A 814 15.58 -14.00 23.43
N LEU A 815 15.57 -15.08 22.64
CA LEU A 815 15.48 -16.45 23.14
C LEU A 815 16.86 -16.93 23.62
N LYS A 816 16.90 -17.57 24.80
CA LYS A 816 18.13 -18.12 25.36
C LYS A 816 18.68 -19.27 24.51
N ASP A 817 20.00 -19.36 24.42
CA ASP A 817 20.70 -20.42 23.67
C ASP A 817 20.32 -21.84 24.09
N GLU A 818 20.03 -22.05 25.37
CA GLU A 818 19.64 -23.34 25.95
C GLU A 818 18.20 -23.74 25.63
N ASP A 819 17.37 -22.81 25.15
CA ASP A 819 15.96 -23.01 24.87
C ASP A 819 15.64 -23.22 23.39
N VAL A 820 16.65 -23.15 22.52
CA VAL A 820 16.46 -23.16 21.06
C VAL A 820 17.25 -24.28 20.38
N LEU A 821 16.59 -25.02 19.50
CA LEU A 821 17.22 -25.86 18.48
C LEU A 821 17.37 -25.01 17.21
N LEU A 822 18.60 -24.90 16.70
CA LEU A 822 18.97 -24.08 15.54
C LEU A 822 19.66 -24.92 14.45
N PRO A 823 19.03 -25.99 13.94
CA PRO A 823 19.66 -26.83 12.93
C PRO A 823 19.81 -26.06 11.61
N VAL A 824 21.00 -26.15 11.00
CA VAL A 824 21.30 -25.63 9.66
C VAL A 824 21.20 -26.80 8.68
N LEU A 825 20.16 -26.81 7.85
CA LEU A 825 19.78 -27.98 7.06
C LEU A 825 19.94 -27.76 5.56
N TYR A 826 20.56 -28.74 4.91
CA TYR A 826 20.53 -28.97 3.48
C TYR A 826 19.75 -30.25 3.23
N PHE A 827 18.63 -30.17 2.51
CA PHE A 827 17.88 -31.38 2.17
C PHE A 827 18.48 -32.02 0.92
N GLU A 828 18.52 -33.36 0.87
CA GLU A 828 18.93 -34.07 -0.35
C GLU A 828 20.34 -33.68 -0.88
N ASP A 829 21.22 -33.20 0.00
CA ASP A 829 22.61 -32.87 -0.33
C ASP A 829 23.56 -33.99 0.14
N PRO A 830 24.32 -34.63 -0.77
CA PRO A 830 25.21 -35.74 -0.43
C PRO A 830 26.43 -35.30 0.40
N ASP A 831 26.88 -34.05 0.26
CA ASP A 831 28.06 -33.50 0.94
C ASP A 831 27.70 -32.98 2.35
N TYR A 832 26.45 -32.58 2.56
CA TYR A 832 25.94 -32.02 3.82
C TYR A 832 24.83 -32.88 4.43
N LYS A 833 25.24 -33.96 5.10
CA LYS A 833 24.33 -34.89 5.79
C LYS A 833 23.53 -34.20 6.90
N ARG A 834 22.19 -34.18 6.78
CA ARG A 834 21.26 -33.56 7.74
C ARG A 834 21.45 -34.08 9.17
N GLU A 835 21.75 -35.37 9.31
CA GLU A 835 21.97 -36.04 10.59
C GLU A 835 23.14 -35.42 11.36
N ASP A 836 24.17 -34.94 10.66
CA ASP A 836 25.36 -34.35 11.27
C ASP A 836 25.05 -32.98 11.87
N SER A 837 24.25 -32.18 11.16
CA SER A 837 23.78 -30.88 11.66
C SER A 837 22.84 -31.05 12.86
N LEU A 838 21.86 -31.95 12.75
CA LEU A 838 20.95 -32.29 13.84
C LEU A 838 21.71 -32.83 15.07
N TYR A 839 22.74 -33.66 14.86
CA TYR A 839 23.58 -34.17 15.95
C TYR A 839 24.37 -33.05 16.64
N LYS A 840 25.00 -32.15 15.88
CA LYS A 840 25.75 -31.02 16.44
C LYS A 840 24.85 -30.16 17.32
N ASP A 841 23.66 -29.85 16.84
CA ASP A 841 22.73 -28.98 17.55
C ASP A 841 22.10 -29.65 18.80
N LEU A 842 21.67 -30.90 18.69
CA LEU A 842 21.19 -31.67 19.84
C LEU A 842 22.30 -31.88 20.88
N ASN A 843 23.53 -32.15 20.45
CA ASN A 843 24.66 -32.33 21.35
C ASN A 843 25.05 -31.00 22.03
N ARG A 844 24.92 -29.86 21.35
CA ARG A 844 25.12 -28.53 21.95
C ARG A 844 24.22 -28.32 23.17
N LEU A 845 22.95 -28.70 23.08
CA LEU A 845 21.96 -28.49 24.14
C LEU A 845 22.02 -29.56 25.25
N PHE A 846 22.12 -30.84 24.87
CA PHE A 846 21.91 -31.94 25.81
C PHE A 846 23.18 -32.54 26.40
N LYS A 847 24.38 -32.17 25.94
CA LYS A 847 25.64 -32.71 26.49
C LYS A 847 25.87 -32.33 27.97
N LYS A 848 25.30 -31.22 28.43
CA LYS A 848 25.44 -30.71 29.81
C LYS A 848 24.12 -30.61 30.59
N ALA A 849 22.99 -30.98 29.97
CA ALA A 849 21.66 -30.85 30.58
C ALA A 849 21.42 -31.98 31.60
N LYS A 850 21.19 -31.63 32.88
CA LYS A 850 20.81 -32.58 33.92
C LYS A 850 19.45 -33.21 33.58
N GLY A 851 19.34 -34.54 33.65
CA GLY A 851 18.08 -35.27 33.44
C GLY A 851 17.78 -35.68 31.99
N PHE A 852 18.67 -35.44 31.03
CA PHE A 852 18.47 -35.86 29.63
C PHE A 852 19.40 -37.01 29.20
N PRO A 853 18.88 -38.07 28.56
CA PRO A 853 19.71 -39.13 28.03
C PRO A 853 20.54 -38.65 26.83
N ARG A 854 21.85 -38.97 26.83
CA ARG A 854 22.76 -38.62 25.73
C ARG A 854 22.27 -39.23 24.40
N ILE A 855 21.94 -38.38 23.43
CA ILE A 855 21.47 -38.82 22.12
C ILE A 855 22.68 -39.19 21.25
N SER A 856 22.78 -40.46 20.86
CA SER A 856 23.85 -40.93 19.97
C SER A 856 23.58 -40.58 18.51
N LYS A 857 24.65 -40.39 17.72
CA LYS A 857 24.54 -40.16 16.26
C LYS A 857 23.78 -41.29 15.55
N LYS A 858 23.94 -42.54 16.00
CA LYS A 858 23.19 -43.71 15.49
C LYS A 858 21.68 -43.59 15.74
N ARG A 859 21.28 -43.06 16.90
CA ARG A 859 19.86 -42.83 17.24
C ARG A 859 19.26 -41.74 16.35
N ILE A 860 19.99 -40.65 16.09
CA ILE A 860 19.55 -39.58 15.19
C ILE A 860 19.37 -40.10 13.77
N ARG A 861 20.35 -40.84 13.25
CA ARG A 861 20.24 -41.44 11.91
C ARG A 861 18.98 -42.32 11.77
N LYS A 862 18.72 -43.19 12.74
CA LYS A 862 17.49 -44.00 12.75
C LYS A 862 16.22 -43.13 12.81
N ALA A 863 16.24 -42.04 13.56
CA ALA A 863 15.10 -41.13 13.65
C ALA A 863 14.87 -40.34 12.35
N VAL A 864 15.94 -39.95 11.64
CA VAL A 864 15.87 -39.34 10.30
C VAL A 864 15.34 -40.33 9.27
N GLU A 865 15.84 -41.57 9.26
CA GLU A 865 15.32 -42.63 8.37
C GLU A 865 13.82 -42.91 8.62
N TYR A 866 13.37 -42.88 9.87
CA TYR A 866 11.96 -42.99 10.22
C TYR A 866 11.14 -41.80 9.71
N ALA A 867 11.65 -40.58 9.91
CA ALA A 867 10.99 -39.35 9.49
C ALA A 867 10.91 -39.21 7.96
N ASP A 868 11.95 -39.60 7.22
CA ASP A 868 11.95 -39.62 5.76
C ASP A 868 10.89 -40.60 5.22
N LYS A 869 10.73 -41.78 5.84
CA LYS A 869 9.66 -42.74 5.48
C LYS A 869 8.26 -42.18 5.73
N ALA A 870 8.05 -41.51 6.87
CA ALA A 870 6.77 -40.86 7.18
C ALA A 870 6.44 -39.77 6.16
N GLN A 871 7.42 -38.91 5.84
CA GLN A 871 7.29 -37.86 4.83
C GLN A 871 6.97 -38.42 3.44
N GLU A 872 7.70 -39.45 2.98
CA GLU A 872 7.49 -40.00 1.63
C GLU A 872 6.14 -40.71 1.52
N SER A 873 5.75 -41.47 2.54
CA SER A 873 4.43 -42.11 2.60
C SER A 873 3.30 -41.09 2.54
N PHE A 874 3.44 -39.94 3.20
CA PHE A 874 2.49 -38.83 3.10
C PHE A 874 2.46 -38.23 1.68
N LYS A 875 3.63 -37.93 1.09
CA LYS A 875 3.73 -37.40 -0.28
C LYS A 875 3.05 -38.29 -1.31
N GLU A 876 3.31 -39.60 -1.27
CA GLU A 876 2.69 -40.58 -2.19
C GLU A 876 1.16 -40.56 -2.09
N ARG A 877 0.60 -40.51 -0.88
CA ARG A 877 -0.85 -40.39 -0.67
C ARG A 877 -1.41 -39.09 -1.24
N ILE A 878 -0.70 -37.97 -1.04
CA ILE A 878 -1.10 -36.67 -1.59
C ILE A 878 -1.08 -36.70 -3.12
N TYR A 879 -0.03 -37.23 -3.74
CA TYR A 879 0.09 -37.30 -5.20
C TYR A 879 -0.96 -38.21 -5.84
N ALA A 880 -1.24 -39.37 -5.23
CA ALA A 880 -2.31 -40.25 -5.66
C ALA A 880 -3.67 -39.55 -5.59
N ARG A 881 -3.94 -38.82 -4.50
CA ARG A 881 -5.18 -38.06 -4.32
C ARG A 881 -5.31 -36.92 -5.32
N GLY A 882 -4.23 -36.19 -5.56
CA GLY A 882 -4.15 -35.09 -6.51
C GLY A 882 -4.41 -35.53 -7.94
N SER A 883 -3.74 -36.61 -8.37
CA SER A 883 -3.91 -37.20 -9.70
C SER A 883 -5.37 -37.62 -9.93
N ALA A 884 -5.98 -38.31 -8.97
CA ALA A 884 -7.39 -38.69 -9.04
C ALA A 884 -8.35 -37.49 -9.13
N ILE A 885 -8.04 -36.38 -8.46
CA ILE A 885 -8.83 -35.14 -8.57
C ILE A 885 -8.73 -34.56 -9.98
N VAL A 886 -7.51 -34.39 -10.50
CA VAL A 886 -7.27 -33.78 -11.81
C VAL A 886 -7.87 -34.63 -12.93
N GLU A 887 -7.66 -35.95 -12.91
CA GLU A 887 -8.25 -36.85 -13.90
C GLU A 887 -9.77 -36.81 -13.90
N ARG A 888 -10.39 -36.79 -12.72
CA ARG A 888 -11.85 -36.67 -12.60
C ARG A 888 -12.35 -35.34 -13.18
N LEU A 889 -11.63 -34.23 -12.99
CA LEU A 889 -12.01 -32.93 -13.52
C LEU A 889 -11.85 -32.88 -15.05
N LYS A 890 -10.75 -33.44 -15.58
CA LYS A 890 -10.52 -33.60 -17.02
C LYS A 890 -11.62 -34.42 -17.68
N LYS A 891 -12.02 -35.56 -17.08
CA LYS A 891 -13.13 -36.40 -17.56
C LYS A 891 -14.47 -35.67 -17.60
N LYS A 892 -14.67 -34.67 -16.74
CA LYS A 892 -15.88 -33.82 -16.71
C LYS A 892 -15.78 -32.59 -17.62
N GLY A 893 -14.72 -32.45 -18.42
CA GLY A 893 -14.49 -31.26 -19.26
C GLY A 893 -14.31 -29.97 -18.46
N LYS A 894 -13.97 -30.04 -17.17
CA LYS A 894 -13.80 -28.86 -16.31
C LYS A 894 -12.37 -28.32 -16.44
N LYS A 895 -12.23 -26.99 -16.55
CA LYS A 895 -10.93 -26.31 -16.51
C LYS A 895 -10.34 -26.42 -15.09
N VAL A 896 -9.05 -26.74 -15.01
CA VAL A 896 -8.30 -26.86 -13.75
C VAL A 896 -7.29 -25.73 -13.68
N PHE A 897 -7.30 -25.00 -12.57
CA PHE A 897 -6.34 -23.93 -12.30
C PHE A 897 -5.31 -24.45 -11.30
N ILE A 898 -4.04 -24.55 -11.68
CA ILE A 898 -3.00 -25.03 -10.79
C ILE A 898 -2.41 -23.87 -9.99
N GLY A 899 -2.51 -23.95 -8.67
CA GLY A 899 -1.92 -22.98 -7.74
C GLY A 899 -0.43 -23.23 -7.56
N ILE A 900 0.41 -22.48 -8.28
CA ILE A 900 1.88 -22.60 -8.22
C ILE A 900 2.43 -21.54 -7.25
N GLY A 901 3.17 -22.00 -6.25
CA GLY A 901 3.79 -21.13 -5.26
C GLY A 901 4.53 -21.92 -4.19
N ARG A 902 5.02 -21.23 -3.19
CA ARG A 902 5.67 -21.84 -2.02
C ARG A 902 4.59 -22.34 -1.06
N GLY A 903 4.88 -23.40 -0.29
CA GLY A 903 3.91 -23.95 0.66
C GLY A 903 3.31 -22.88 1.59
N TYR A 904 4.17 -22.01 2.14
CA TYR A 904 3.73 -20.91 3.00
C TYR A 904 3.01 -19.76 2.28
N THR A 905 3.01 -19.70 0.96
CA THR A 905 2.19 -18.74 0.19
C THR A 905 0.87 -19.35 -0.31
N LEU A 906 0.74 -20.68 -0.28
CA LEU A 906 -0.46 -21.41 -0.71
C LEU A 906 -1.34 -21.86 0.46
N PHE A 907 -0.73 -22.25 1.59
CA PHE A 907 -1.41 -22.93 2.70
C PHE A 907 -1.53 -22.11 3.97
N ASP A 908 -0.78 -21.02 4.10
CA ASP A 908 -1.04 -20.04 5.16
C ASP A 908 -2.13 -19.07 4.68
N ASP A 909 -3.25 -19.05 5.38
CA ASP A 909 -4.41 -18.26 4.99
C ASP A 909 -4.18 -16.74 5.09
N LYS A 910 -3.30 -16.31 6.01
CA LYS A 910 -2.91 -14.91 6.14
C LYS A 910 -1.96 -14.52 5.01
N ALA A 911 -0.96 -15.35 4.70
CA ALA A 911 0.00 -15.05 3.63
C ALA A 911 -0.62 -15.17 2.22
N SER A 912 -1.53 -16.11 2.01
CA SER A 912 -2.20 -16.33 0.72
C SER A 912 -3.37 -15.38 0.47
N SER A 913 -3.79 -14.62 1.48
CA SER A 913 -5.05 -13.85 1.47
C SER A 913 -6.27 -14.69 1.06
N LYS A 914 -6.21 -16.01 1.30
CA LYS A 914 -7.22 -17.00 0.91
C LYS A 914 -7.65 -16.91 -0.56
N ILE A 915 -6.71 -16.64 -1.48
CA ILE A 915 -7.01 -16.52 -2.92
C ILE A 915 -7.80 -17.71 -3.48
N HIS A 916 -7.61 -18.90 -2.93
CA HIS A 916 -8.33 -20.11 -3.32
C HIS A 916 -9.86 -20.02 -3.09
N GLU A 917 -10.33 -19.29 -2.08
CA GLU A 917 -11.76 -19.07 -1.86
C GLU A 917 -12.41 -18.26 -2.99
N LEU A 918 -11.66 -17.33 -3.60
CA LEU A 918 -12.12 -16.54 -4.74
C LEU A 918 -12.40 -17.44 -5.94
N PHE A 919 -11.47 -18.34 -6.27
CA PHE A 919 -11.68 -19.29 -7.36
C PHE A 919 -12.89 -20.18 -7.10
N MET A 920 -13.02 -20.69 -5.86
CA MET A 920 -14.15 -21.53 -5.49
C MET A 920 -15.50 -20.83 -5.62
N SER A 921 -15.58 -19.54 -5.28
CA SER A 921 -16.84 -18.78 -5.36
C SER A 921 -17.32 -18.57 -6.81
N TYR A 922 -16.43 -18.68 -7.79
CA TYR A 922 -16.74 -18.67 -9.22
C TYR A 922 -16.87 -20.07 -9.84
N GLY A 923 -16.91 -21.13 -9.04
CA GLY A 923 -16.94 -22.50 -9.55
C GLY A 923 -15.64 -22.94 -10.25
N LEU A 924 -14.53 -22.22 -10.05
CA LEU A 924 -13.23 -22.52 -10.65
C LEU A 924 -12.43 -23.48 -9.75
N HIS A 925 -11.92 -24.56 -10.35
CA HIS A 925 -11.20 -25.59 -9.62
C HIS A 925 -9.72 -25.22 -9.40
N PHE A 926 -9.40 -24.60 -8.26
CA PHE A 926 -8.04 -24.23 -7.85
C PHE A 926 -7.32 -25.38 -7.12
N VAL A 927 -6.43 -26.09 -7.79
CA VAL A 927 -5.69 -27.24 -7.25
C VAL A 927 -4.24 -26.84 -6.95
N PRO A 928 -3.78 -26.87 -5.68
CA PRO A 928 -2.39 -26.55 -5.33
C PRO A 928 -1.37 -27.48 -6.00
N SER A 929 -0.23 -26.94 -6.43
CA SER A 929 0.83 -27.71 -7.10
C SER A 929 1.38 -28.86 -6.26
N TYR A 930 1.33 -28.77 -4.93
CA TYR A 930 1.74 -29.84 -4.01
C TYR A 930 0.90 -31.12 -4.10
N PHE A 931 -0.26 -31.10 -4.76
CA PHE A 931 -0.99 -32.33 -5.13
C PHE A 931 -0.38 -33.08 -6.31
N LEU A 932 0.53 -32.45 -7.05
CA LEU A 932 1.13 -32.99 -8.25
C LEU A 932 2.56 -33.41 -7.95
N LYS A 933 2.98 -34.51 -8.58
CA LYS A 933 4.39 -34.92 -8.53
C LYS A 933 5.21 -33.88 -9.30
N ARG A 934 6.32 -33.42 -8.71
CA ARG A 934 7.26 -32.50 -9.36
C ARG A 934 7.70 -33.10 -10.71
N PRO A 935 7.54 -32.39 -11.83
CA PRO A 935 7.94 -32.91 -13.13
C PRO A 935 9.47 -32.84 -13.27
N ALA A 936 10.03 -33.78 -14.03
CA ALA A 936 11.48 -33.92 -14.24
C ALA A 936 11.87 -33.38 -15.62
N TYR A 937 11.73 -32.07 -15.83
CA TYR A 937 12.19 -31.39 -17.04
C TYR A 937 13.62 -30.84 -16.85
N ASP A 938 14.45 -30.86 -17.89
CA ASP A 938 15.70 -30.10 -17.91
C ASP A 938 15.39 -28.63 -18.22
N ILE A 939 15.65 -27.76 -17.25
CA ILE A 939 15.43 -26.32 -17.35
C ILE A 939 16.73 -25.54 -17.44
N THR A 940 17.87 -26.21 -17.65
CA THR A 940 19.19 -25.56 -17.65
C THR A 940 19.27 -24.45 -18.69
N ASN A 941 18.73 -24.68 -19.90
CA ASN A 941 18.70 -23.67 -20.96
C ASN A 941 17.73 -22.49 -20.67
N ILE A 942 16.75 -22.69 -19.80
CA ILE A 942 15.74 -21.67 -19.45
C ILE A 942 16.19 -20.87 -18.22
N ALA A 943 16.88 -21.50 -17.28
CA ALA A 943 17.15 -20.96 -15.95
C ALA A 943 18.58 -21.24 -15.46
N HIS A 944 19.57 -21.19 -16.35
CA HIS A 944 20.99 -21.48 -16.06
C HIS A 944 21.58 -20.75 -14.84
N HIS A 945 21.16 -19.50 -14.57
CA HIS A 945 21.63 -18.70 -13.44
C HIS A 945 20.69 -18.69 -12.23
N THR A 946 19.55 -19.39 -12.28
CA THR A 946 18.66 -19.43 -11.12
C THR A 946 19.24 -20.38 -10.08
N TYR A 947 19.67 -19.83 -8.95
CA TYR A 947 20.13 -20.61 -7.79
C TYR A 947 19.02 -20.77 -6.75
N TRP A 948 17.88 -20.11 -6.92
CA TRP A 948 16.74 -20.23 -6.01
C TRP A 948 16.00 -21.56 -6.23
N PHE A 949 16.14 -22.49 -5.28
CA PHE A 949 15.52 -23.83 -5.31
C PHE A 949 14.00 -23.76 -5.63
N GLN A 950 13.27 -22.95 -4.86
CA GLN A 950 11.81 -22.82 -5.03
C GLN A 950 11.41 -22.14 -6.34
N ALA A 951 12.26 -21.30 -6.92
CA ALA A 951 11.99 -20.69 -8.22
C ALA A 951 12.08 -21.75 -9.33
N LYS A 952 13.06 -22.67 -9.26
CA LYS A 952 13.15 -23.82 -10.17
C LYS A 952 11.91 -24.70 -10.08
N GLU A 953 11.46 -25.03 -8.87
CA GLU A 953 10.23 -25.80 -8.68
C GLU A 953 9.02 -25.12 -9.33
N MET A 954 8.88 -23.81 -9.15
CA MET A 954 7.78 -23.06 -9.78
C MET A 954 7.88 -23.06 -11.31
N ILE A 955 9.07 -22.92 -11.89
CA ILE A 955 9.28 -23.02 -13.35
C ILE A 955 8.85 -24.40 -13.86
N LEU A 956 9.26 -25.46 -13.17
CA LEU A 956 8.92 -26.84 -13.52
C LEU A 956 7.40 -27.07 -13.53
N TYR A 957 6.67 -26.56 -12.53
CA TYR A 957 5.20 -26.64 -12.53
C TYR A 957 4.57 -25.78 -13.63
N ASN A 958 5.15 -24.62 -13.98
CA ASN A 958 4.64 -23.82 -15.10
C ASN A 958 4.78 -24.57 -16.43
N LEU A 959 5.91 -25.25 -16.66
CA LEU A 959 6.13 -26.10 -17.84
C LEU A 959 5.22 -27.34 -17.89
N LEU A 960 4.67 -27.79 -16.76
CA LEU A 960 3.67 -28.86 -16.73
C LEU A 960 2.27 -28.35 -17.10
N VAL A 961 1.99 -27.07 -16.85
CA VAL A 961 0.68 -26.44 -17.10
C VAL A 961 0.57 -25.90 -18.51
N ALA A 962 1.67 -25.31 -19.02
CA ALA A 962 1.83 -24.98 -20.44
C ALA A 962 1.82 -26.26 -21.28
#